data_AF-A0A0W0TIJ9-F1
#
_entry.id   AF-A0A0W0TIJ9-F1
#
_cell.length_a   1.000
_cell.length_b   1.000
_cell.length_c   1.000
_cell.angle_alpha   90.00
_cell.angle_beta   90.00
_cell.angle_gamma   90.00
#
_symmetry.space_group_name_H-M   'P 1'
#
loop_
_entity.id
_entity.type
_entity.pdbx_description
1 polymer ?
#
loop_
_entity_poly.entity_id
_entity_poly.type
_entity_poly.pdbx_seq_one_letter_code
_entity_poly.pdbx_strand_id
1 'polypeptide(L)'
;MGKDLKKTYPEFTNSPLGKFLSRLQAKLSQIRESRPVTADDPVEKIYSDQQLAAIGQGFEFLVKTALPIFDAGNSPSLFSTALPGMISSGLGLRSLLPIFYLPEYAVYEAIEKDLESMLTTWLDTKRIKLFTPENTDDFRVALKAEIRKQKEIRFAAANKIPNTNLDLILAKLDVVIDEFNFTKFNQEKYIDKKKLITRLNFDIKKELIGWNHQFKDFNPPFQLKVTDSGLYQLIVEFLLLLDTLPESLDASIPFLNPTALNLNLKSGIIAKLLSAAGLAPFQLASISNEESSSAYCYDLSIGQETTSFNADEHYREALPQSRVFLYELLKDYFAVYGETSHVKSERAKAKLIQDFITEETHWLQNKVKPYNEIYQELNKNLPAEMGYEDKLNLLKRKMAAVNELLSDIEQLIEAVNSRNYQQQTFADLLVMHNMVVVLEADAALGLDVSYAASALPSTLIAEDQDRNFTAISVQQILQTKLYSTLNDLSRLQKQLTDQQLDFAQQDKLILQEWHEAVLKQHQEENERYLERLEDFRIEASETLRLDEIEMPDDSDDFELQIQSLSKEFEDLAQYQEKLKKYEIQLEILQEGLNKPVPYPERLCQDDNRLIEEVEGCYTASKKKMSLCGQQLHEIAKLFESRKEVLEGQLRKVQAAKAFAEAMRSSNPEDIEILLSDKQEQLQELFVIQEKRTQDLSKKRLQLQQDEESPYRVEDEVLEKVEPLSTLLKKRNSITQTILAEIAAHSKQILAVDPGLAAYFDVKKLNSLAGVDATQRYLNKVFEDQRGLEGVDDSRDYPQMLAVLNAAYDCINESKERFPFRALTSLPALQGIVKGKNTGFEALLTLLDDSSTTKLWLAYSKSAPQNEVLLQARKQLLQLIESKRWSCQSKIQGRLILEKAQKDFLHAQDSLLFIRDLMIPLPVLNNDIEELIRKRREQKRSDLLLAIEQEEHSLAQEEETAVALTKDVIILEQVVGLLRGCQTLNKLVAEVEASDTEFDSADLLYQNQEIINGRIEKAATQQGKLRLLLEKLARDVNNLNDNTAYLANIETITSLLHSSEQRILKFKEGVFCRKVSDLQAQIQVNKEAMEVLGKKFSAQSTGQEVPLAVQLSRLNTLLIQYSSFADARALITKCHSAIQSDLQAVNAENLKIQLCLVNNNAQQLRISNEQLLVSYLNQVDEILDTYESDLQSHSTTVNVGFSETTERYEANRSIFADTENYLSKFPQTTLVGLVSTLEN
;
A
#
# COMPACT_ATOMS: atom_id res chain seq x y z
N MET A 1 18.49 -84.59 27.12
CA MET A 1 17.10 -85.08 27.08
C MET A 1 16.16 -83.89 27.35
N GLY A 2 15.87 -83.10 26.33
CA GLY A 2 14.76 -82.15 26.35
C GLY A 2 13.52 -82.87 25.85
N LYS A 3 12.40 -82.76 26.58
CA LYS A 3 11.11 -83.26 26.11
C LYS A 3 10.68 -82.38 24.93
N ASP A 4 10.81 -82.89 23.71
CA ASP A 4 10.18 -82.28 22.53
C ASP A 4 8.68 -82.14 22.79
N LEU A 5 8.22 -80.89 22.86
CA LEU A 5 6.81 -80.56 22.66
C LEU A 5 6.41 -81.19 21.31
N LYS A 6 5.60 -82.25 21.34
CA LYS A 6 5.06 -82.87 20.11
C LYS A 6 4.40 -81.76 19.28
N LYS A 7 5.01 -81.38 18.16
CA LYS A 7 4.42 -80.46 17.16
C LYS A 7 3.04 -81.03 16.84
N THR A 8 1.99 -80.26 17.10
CA THR A 8 0.61 -80.65 16.81
C THR A 8 0.32 -80.22 15.37
N TYR A 9 0.04 -81.18 14.50
CA TYR A 9 -0.19 -80.92 13.08
C TYR A 9 -1.68 -80.67 12.82
N PRO A 10 -2.08 -79.56 12.17
CA PRO A 10 -3.46 -79.30 11.79
C PRO A 10 -3.93 -80.23 10.67
N GLU A 11 -5.24 -80.26 10.42
CA GLU A 11 -5.83 -80.95 9.26
C GLU A 11 -5.55 -80.20 7.94
N PHE A 12 -5.45 -80.95 6.84
CA PHE A 12 -5.17 -80.49 5.48
C PHE A 12 -6.19 -79.45 5.03
N THR A 13 -7.48 -79.71 5.27
CA THR A 13 -8.59 -78.81 4.90
C THR A 13 -8.47 -77.41 5.55
N ASN A 14 -7.81 -77.33 6.70
CA ASN A 14 -7.59 -76.09 7.45
C ASN A 14 -6.27 -75.39 7.09
N SER A 15 -5.37 -76.06 6.37
CA SER A 15 -4.11 -75.50 5.90
C SER A 15 -4.29 -74.47 4.78
N PRO A 16 -3.33 -73.54 4.57
CA PRO A 16 -3.37 -72.62 3.45
C PRO A 16 -3.45 -73.32 2.08
N LEU A 17 -2.66 -74.39 1.87
CA LEU A 17 -2.74 -75.18 0.63
C LEU A 17 -4.11 -75.85 0.46
N GLY A 18 -4.70 -76.38 1.53
CA GLY A 18 -6.04 -77.00 1.47
C GLY A 18 -7.14 -76.01 1.11
N LYS A 19 -7.10 -74.80 1.68
CA LYS A 19 -8.02 -73.70 1.33
C LYS A 19 -7.85 -73.25 -0.11
N PHE A 20 -6.60 -73.13 -0.57
CA PHE A 20 -6.26 -72.77 -1.95
C PHE A 20 -6.84 -73.79 -2.95
N LEU A 21 -6.55 -75.08 -2.76
CA LEU A 21 -7.02 -76.15 -3.65
C LEU A 21 -8.56 -76.28 -3.64
N SER A 22 -9.19 -76.13 -2.47
CA SER A 22 -10.65 -76.22 -2.36
C SER A 22 -11.35 -75.11 -3.14
N ARG A 23 -10.81 -73.87 -3.11
CA ARG A 23 -11.36 -72.74 -3.89
C ARG A 23 -11.21 -72.95 -5.38
N LEU A 24 -10.02 -73.39 -5.83
CA LEU A 24 -9.80 -73.72 -7.24
C LEU A 24 -10.72 -74.84 -7.73
N GLN A 25 -10.93 -75.88 -6.91
CA GLN A 25 -11.84 -76.96 -7.25
C GLN A 25 -13.29 -76.47 -7.37
N ALA A 26 -13.74 -75.61 -6.45
CA ALA A 26 -15.07 -75.01 -6.52
C ALA A 26 -15.25 -74.16 -7.79
N LYS A 27 -14.26 -73.32 -8.11
CA LYS A 27 -14.27 -72.51 -9.34
C LYS A 27 -14.31 -73.37 -10.59
N LEU A 28 -13.50 -74.42 -10.63
CA LEU A 28 -13.47 -75.35 -11.76
C LEU A 28 -14.82 -76.05 -11.97
N SER A 29 -15.47 -76.50 -10.90
CA SER A 29 -16.82 -77.08 -10.97
C SER A 29 -17.83 -76.08 -11.52
N GLN A 30 -17.81 -74.83 -11.05
CA GLN A 30 -18.68 -73.75 -11.55
C GLN A 30 -18.48 -73.48 -13.04
N ILE A 31 -17.22 -73.44 -13.50
CA ILE A 31 -16.88 -73.24 -14.92
C ILE A 31 -17.44 -74.40 -15.76
N ARG A 32 -17.31 -75.64 -15.29
CA ARG A 32 -17.80 -76.82 -16.02
C ARG A 32 -19.32 -76.91 -16.05
N GLU A 33 -20.01 -76.53 -14.97
CA GLU A 33 -21.47 -76.53 -14.90
C GLU A 33 -22.09 -75.46 -15.83
N SER A 34 -21.42 -74.33 -16.00
CA SER A 34 -21.89 -73.25 -16.90
C SER A 34 -21.60 -73.52 -18.39
N ARG A 35 -20.94 -74.64 -18.73
CA ARG A 35 -20.43 -74.94 -20.08
C ARG A 35 -20.76 -76.35 -20.53
N PRO A 36 -21.99 -76.63 -20.97
CA PRO A 36 -22.31 -77.90 -21.58
C PRO A 36 -21.54 -78.05 -22.91
N VAL A 37 -21.01 -79.25 -23.14
CA VAL A 37 -20.33 -79.63 -24.39
C VAL A 37 -21.41 -79.91 -25.44
N THR A 38 -21.32 -79.25 -26.59
CA THR A 38 -22.19 -79.46 -27.75
C THR A 38 -21.41 -79.93 -28.96
N ALA A 39 -22.07 -80.62 -29.89
CA ALA A 39 -21.40 -81.19 -31.07
C ALA A 39 -20.88 -80.12 -32.05
N ASP A 40 -21.42 -78.90 -31.99
CA ASP A 40 -21.08 -77.78 -32.87
C ASP A 40 -20.06 -76.81 -32.23
N ASP A 41 -19.48 -77.17 -31.09
CA ASP A 41 -18.50 -76.33 -30.40
C ASP A 41 -17.20 -76.16 -31.21
N PRO A 42 -16.58 -74.96 -31.18
CA PRO A 42 -15.30 -74.73 -31.84
C PRO A 42 -14.18 -75.59 -31.21
N VAL A 43 -13.16 -75.91 -32.00
CA VAL A 43 -12.03 -76.77 -31.59
C VAL A 43 -11.34 -76.23 -30.34
N GLU A 44 -11.24 -74.91 -30.22
CA GLU A 44 -10.71 -74.19 -29.06
C GLU A 44 -11.48 -74.49 -27.78
N LYS A 45 -12.81 -74.42 -27.82
CA LYS A 45 -13.67 -74.72 -26.66
C LYS A 45 -13.55 -76.19 -26.27
N ILE A 46 -13.63 -77.10 -27.25
CA ILE A 46 -13.51 -78.54 -27.00
C ILE A 46 -12.16 -78.87 -26.34
N TYR A 47 -11.08 -78.28 -26.85
CA TYR A 47 -9.74 -78.47 -26.30
C TYR A 47 -9.58 -77.88 -24.90
N SER A 48 -10.12 -76.68 -24.66
CA SER A 48 -10.18 -76.06 -23.33
C SER A 48 -10.95 -76.93 -22.33
N ASP A 49 -12.12 -77.45 -22.70
CA ASP A 49 -12.94 -78.28 -21.81
C ASP A 49 -12.26 -79.63 -21.50
N GLN A 50 -11.50 -80.19 -22.43
CA GLN A 50 -10.65 -81.37 -22.18
C GLN A 50 -9.53 -81.07 -21.17
N GLN A 51 -8.83 -79.94 -21.32
CA GLN A 51 -7.81 -79.51 -20.36
C GLN A 51 -8.43 -79.27 -18.97
N LEU A 52 -9.57 -78.59 -18.89
CA LEU A 52 -10.30 -78.34 -17.64
C LEU A 52 -10.71 -79.66 -16.96
N ALA A 53 -11.21 -80.63 -17.72
CA ALA A 53 -11.54 -81.95 -17.19
C ALA A 53 -10.31 -82.70 -16.66
N ALA A 54 -9.18 -82.62 -17.37
CA ALA A 54 -7.93 -83.25 -16.95
C ALA A 54 -7.34 -82.59 -15.70
N ILE A 55 -7.33 -81.26 -15.63
CA ILE A 55 -6.95 -80.50 -14.42
C ILE A 55 -7.86 -80.90 -13.25
N GLY A 56 -9.16 -81.03 -13.49
CA GLY A 56 -10.12 -81.43 -12.47
C GLY A 56 -9.87 -82.82 -11.90
N GLN A 57 -9.55 -83.79 -12.74
CA GLN A 57 -9.15 -85.13 -12.30
C GLN A 57 -7.83 -85.10 -11.49
N GLY A 58 -6.89 -84.23 -11.89
CA GLY A 58 -5.66 -84.00 -11.15
C GLY A 58 -5.90 -83.40 -9.76
N PHE A 59 -6.73 -82.36 -9.65
CA PHE A 59 -7.12 -81.78 -8.36
C PHE A 59 -7.90 -82.76 -7.49
N GLU A 60 -8.81 -83.53 -8.07
CA GLU A 60 -9.54 -84.56 -7.35
C GLU A 60 -8.60 -85.63 -6.77
N PHE A 61 -7.61 -86.07 -7.55
CA PHE A 61 -6.57 -86.98 -7.05
C PHE A 61 -5.78 -86.36 -5.90
N LEU A 62 -5.33 -85.10 -6.02
CA LEU A 62 -4.57 -84.43 -4.96
C LEU A 62 -5.38 -84.29 -3.67
N VAL A 63 -6.62 -83.78 -3.77
CA VAL A 63 -7.47 -83.44 -2.63
C VAL A 63 -8.09 -84.68 -1.99
N LYS A 64 -8.51 -85.69 -2.77
CA LYS A 64 -9.23 -86.86 -2.24
C LYS A 64 -8.35 -88.09 -2.04
N THR A 65 -7.16 -88.16 -2.64
CA THR A 65 -6.34 -89.37 -2.65
C THR A 65 -4.92 -89.15 -2.16
N ALA A 66 -4.20 -88.14 -2.67
CA ALA A 66 -2.76 -88.00 -2.41
C ALA A 66 -2.44 -87.27 -1.09
N LEU A 67 -2.98 -86.07 -0.87
CA LEU A 67 -2.67 -85.27 0.32
C LEU A 67 -3.28 -85.83 1.62
N PRO A 68 -4.51 -86.39 1.64
CA PRO A 68 -5.13 -86.90 2.85
C PRO A 68 -4.36 -88.03 3.57
N ILE A 69 -3.52 -88.79 2.88
CA ILE A 69 -2.75 -89.87 3.53
C ILE A 69 -1.68 -89.34 4.50
N PHE A 70 -1.33 -88.05 4.36
CA PHE A 70 -0.34 -87.35 5.18
C PHE A 70 -0.98 -86.41 6.20
N ASP A 71 -2.32 -86.41 6.29
CA ASP A 71 -3.07 -85.45 7.07
C ASP A 71 -2.77 -85.55 8.58
N ALA A 72 -2.85 -84.42 9.30
CA ALA A 72 -2.57 -84.32 10.73
C ALA A 72 -1.23 -84.97 11.16
N GLY A 73 -0.20 -84.88 10.32
CA GLY A 73 1.14 -85.40 10.57
C GLY A 73 1.29 -86.91 10.36
N ASN A 74 0.28 -87.56 9.77
CA ASN A 74 0.31 -88.99 9.49
C ASN A 74 1.47 -89.36 8.55
N SER A 75 2.10 -90.51 8.80
CA SER A 75 3.17 -91.07 7.97
C SER A 75 2.72 -92.41 7.40
N PRO A 76 2.46 -92.50 6.09
CA PRO A 76 1.94 -93.73 5.49
C PRO A 76 2.98 -94.85 5.54
N SER A 77 2.61 -96.01 6.08
CA SER A 77 3.51 -97.17 6.13
C SER A 77 3.53 -97.90 4.78
N LEU A 78 4.67 -98.50 4.43
CA LEU A 78 4.82 -99.37 3.25
C LEU A 78 3.90 -100.61 3.30
N PHE A 79 3.35 -100.93 4.47
CA PHE A 79 2.43 -102.05 4.70
C PHE A 79 0.94 -101.63 4.65
N SER A 80 0.65 -100.34 4.53
CA SER A 80 -0.71 -99.83 4.34
C SER A 80 -1.16 -100.00 2.88
N THR A 81 -2.46 -100.20 2.65
CA THR A 81 -3.05 -100.21 1.29
C THR A 81 -3.16 -98.81 0.69
N ALA A 82 -3.08 -97.76 1.51
CA ALA A 82 -3.22 -96.37 1.11
C ALA A 82 -2.12 -95.90 0.15
N LEU A 83 -0.84 -96.20 0.45
CA LEU A 83 0.29 -95.76 -0.37
C LEU A 83 0.33 -96.46 -1.75
N PRO A 84 0.19 -97.81 -1.86
CA PRO A 84 0.03 -98.47 -3.16
C PRO A 84 -1.20 -98.00 -3.94
N GLY A 85 -2.32 -97.75 -3.24
CA GLY A 85 -3.55 -97.23 -3.85
C GLY A 85 -3.39 -95.82 -4.43
N MET A 86 -2.72 -94.92 -3.71
CA MET A 86 -2.35 -93.60 -4.20
C MET A 86 -1.45 -93.69 -5.44
N ILE A 87 -0.40 -94.52 -5.40
CA ILE A 87 0.53 -94.68 -6.53
C ILE A 87 -0.20 -95.25 -7.75
N SER A 88 -1.05 -96.27 -7.57
CA SER A 88 -1.85 -96.83 -8.66
C SER A 88 -2.79 -95.80 -9.28
N SER A 89 -3.45 -94.98 -8.46
CA SER A 89 -4.37 -93.94 -8.92
C SER A 89 -3.62 -92.82 -9.64
N GLY A 90 -2.46 -92.40 -9.11
CA GLY A 90 -1.59 -91.40 -9.74
C GLY A 90 -1.01 -91.88 -11.07
N LEU A 91 -0.66 -93.17 -11.19
CA LEU A 91 -0.28 -93.77 -12.47
C LEU A 91 -1.42 -93.72 -13.50
N GLY A 92 -2.67 -93.78 -13.07
CA GLY A 92 -3.85 -93.62 -13.92
C GLY A 92 -3.94 -92.24 -14.59
N LEU A 93 -3.44 -91.18 -13.95
CA LEU A 93 -3.41 -89.82 -14.50
C LEU A 93 -2.52 -89.70 -15.75
N ARG A 94 -1.61 -90.65 -16.00
CA ARG A 94 -0.79 -90.66 -17.21
C ARG A 94 -1.62 -90.73 -18.49
N SER A 95 -2.82 -91.31 -18.43
CA SER A 95 -3.74 -91.32 -19.56
C SER A 95 -4.23 -89.94 -19.98
N LEU A 96 -4.09 -88.92 -19.12
CA LEU A 96 -4.49 -87.53 -19.37
C LEU A 96 -3.38 -86.69 -20.01
N LEU A 97 -2.12 -87.14 -19.91
CA LEU A 97 -0.95 -86.45 -20.45
C LEU A 97 -1.08 -86.03 -21.93
N PRO A 98 -1.69 -86.83 -22.83
CA PRO A 98 -1.84 -86.45 -24.22
C PRO A 98 -2.64 -85.17 -24.48
N ILE A 99 -3.51 -84.77 -23.54
CA ILE A 99 -4.30 -83.54 -23.65
C ILE A 99 -3.39 -82.29 -23.59
N PHE A 100 -2.28 -82.41 -22.86
CA PHE A 100 -1.32 -81.34 -22.68
C PHE A 100 -0.14 -81.44 -23.64
N TYR A 101 -0.10 -82.36 -24.61
CA TYR A 101 1.08 -82.46 -25.47
C TYR A 101 1.33 -81.18 -26.27
N LEU A 102 2.60 -80.86 -26.45
CA LEU A 102 3.01 -79.96 -27.53
C LEU A 102 2.64 -80.58 -28.88
N PRO A 103 2.25 -79.80 -29.89
CA PRO A 103 1.95 -80.31 -31.23
C PRO A 103 3.09 -81.18 -31.80
N GLU A 104 4.33 -80.71 -31.67
CA GLU A 104 5.52 -81.42 -32.12
C GLU A 104 5.75 -82.73 -31.36
N TYR A 105 5.44 -82.76 -30.07
CA TYR A 105 5.55 -83.97 -29.26
C TYR A 105 4.48 -85.00 -29.62
N ALA A 106 3.24 -84.56 -29.85
CA ALA A 106 2.16 -85.45 -30.30
C ALA A 106 2.49 -86.11 -31.65
N VAL A 107 3.16 -85.39 -32.56
CA VAL A 107 3.68 -85.94 -33.82
C VAL A 107 4.83 -86.91 -33.57
N TYR A 108 5.80 -86.53 -32.73
CA TYR A 108 6.93 -87.37 -32.37
C TYR A 108 6.51 -88.70 -31.72
N GLU A 109 5.60 -88.67 -30.74
CA GLU A 109 5.14 -89.88 -30.04
C GLU A 109 4.45 -90.87 -30.99
N ALA A 110 3.61 -90.36 -31.90
CA ALA A 110 2.99 -91.17 -32.94
C ALA A 110 4.04 -91.81 -33.87
N ILE A 111 5.11 -91.09 -34.20
CA ILE A 111 6.23 -91.62 -35.00
C ILE A 111 7.02 -92.65 -34.19
N GLU A 112 7.45 -92.33 -32.98
CA GLU A 112 8.26 -93.22 -32.13
C GLU A 112 7.61 -94.59 -31.95
N LYS A 113 6.28 -94.61 -31.73
CA LYS A 113 5.50 -95.84 -31.56
C LYS A 113 5.53 -96.76 -32.79
N ASP A 114 5.51 -96.18 -33.98
CA ASP A 114 5.40 -96.92 -35.24
C ASP A 114 6.75 -97.07 -35.97
N LEU A 115 7.77 -96.27 -35.64
CA LEU A 115 9.03 -96.13 -36.40
C LEU A 115 9.79 -97.46 -36.52
N GLU A 116 9.92 -98.22 -35.43
CA GLU A 116 10.59 -99.52 -35.44
C GLU A 116 9.91 -100.49 -36.41
N SER A 117 8.57 -100.56 -36.36
CA SER A 117 7.78 -101.40 -37.25
C SER A 117 7.88 -100.95 -38.71
N MET A 118 7.78 -99.64 -38.96
CA MET A 118 7.90 -99.05 -40.30
C MET A 118 9.25 -99.38 -40.94
N LEU A 119 10.34 -99.14 -40.21
CA LEU A 119 11.70 -99.36 -40.71
C LEU A 119 11.96 -100.86 -40.93
N THR A 120 11.57 -101.71 -39.98
CA THR A 120 11.81 -103.16 -40.07
C THR A 120 11.01 -103.79 -41.21
N THR A 121 9.72 -103.46 -41.32
CA THR A 121 8.83 -103.95 -42.38
C THR A 121 9.35 -103.54 -43.76
N TRP A 122 9.80 -102.30 -43.91
CA TRP A 122 10.26 -101.81 -45.20
C TRP A 122 11.59 -102.44 -45.62
N LEU A 123 12.57 -102.52 -44.71
CA LEU A 123 13.86 -103.18 -44.94
C LEU A 123 13.68 -104.64 -45.36
N ASP A 124 12.77 -105.35 -44.71
CA ASP A 124 12.49 -106.76 -44.99
C ASP A 124 11.71 -106.95 -46.30
N THR A 125 10.73 -106.08 -46.59
CA THR A 125 9.93 -106.11 -47.83
C THR A 125 10.77 -105.82 -49.08
N LYS A 126 11.70 -104.85 -48.99
CA LYS A 126 12.61 -104.48 -50.09
C LYS A 126 13.88 -105.33 -50.14
N ARG A 127 14.05 -106.28 -49.20
CA ARG A 127 15.22 -107.17 -49.08
C ARG A 127 16.55 -106.41 -49.04
N ILE A 128 16.58 -105.26 -48.39
CA ILE A 128 17.78 -104.42 -48.32
C ILE A 128 18.73 -104.97 -47.27
N LYS A 129 19.89 -105.46 -47.71
CA LYS A 129 20.94 -105.97 -46.82
C LYS A 129 21.91 -104.88 -46.37
N LEU A 130 22.12 -103.86 -47.20
CA LEU A 130 23.01 -102.71 -46.95
C LEU A 130 22.45 -101.46 -47.65
N PHE A 131 22.64 -100.29 -47.05
CA PHE A 131 22.35 -99.01 -47.69
C PHE A 131 23.42 -98.65 -48.72
N THR A 132 23.01 -98.35 -49.94
CA THR A 132 23.83 -97.79 -51.04
C THR A 132 23.29 -96.41 -51.40
N PRO A 133 24.07 -95.53 -52.05
CA PRO A 133 23.57 -94.23 -52.49
C PRO A 133 22.25 -94.33 -53.27
N GLU A 134 22.14 -95.32 -54.17
CA GLU A 134 20.96 -95.55 -55.02
C GLU A 134 19.71 -95.97 -54.23
N ASN A 135 19.84 -96.87 -53.24
CA ASN A 135 18.68 -97.35 -52.47
C ASN A 135 18.32 -96.45 -51.28
N THR A 136 19.20 -95.53 -50.89
CA THR A 136 19.00 -94.62 -49.75
C THR A 136 18.02 -93.51 -50.11
N ASP A 137 18.08 -92.96 -51.33
CA ASP A 137 17.16 -91.91 -51.75
C ASP A 137 15.73 -92.45 -51.93
N ASP A 138 15.58 -93.63 -52.53
CA ASP A 138 14.31 -94.36 -52.59
C ASP A 138 13.76 -94.65 -51.19
N PHE A 139 14.63 -94.95 -50.22
CA PHE A 139 14.23 -95.18 -48.84
C PHE A 139 13.70 -93.92 -48.16
N ARG A 140 14.41 -92.79 -48.30
CA ARG A 140 13.97 -91.50 -47.74
C ARG A 140 12.59 -91.12 -48.25
N VAL A 141 12.36 -91.22 -49.56
CA VAL A 141 11.05 -90.93 -50.18
C VAL A 141 9.97 -91.86 -49.64
N ALA A 142 10.25 -93.17 -49.56
CA ALA A 142 9.29 -94.15 -49.06
C ALA A 142 8.97 -93.97 -47.57
N LEU A 143 9.97 -93.66 -46.74
CA LEU A 143 9.79 -93.40 -45.31
C LEU A 143 8.91 -92.16 -45.09
N LYS A 144 9.19 -91.07 -45.81
CA LYS A 144 8.37 -89.84 -45.78
C LYS A 144 6.93 -90.08 -46.22
N ALA A 145 6.73 -90.88 -47.27
CA ALA A 145 5.40 -91.23 -47.76
C ALA A 145 4.63 -92.11 -46.76
N GLU A 146 5.29 -93.11 -46.17
CA GLU A 146 4.67 -93.99 -45.18
C GLU A 146 4.32 -93.21 -43.91
N ILE A 147 5.16 -92.27 -43.45
CA ILE A 147 4.87 -91.39 -42.31
C ILE A 147 3.62 -90.53 -42.57
N ARG A 148 3.42 -90.04 -43.79
CA ARG A 148 2.26 -89.21 -44.19
C ARG A 148 1.00 -90.01 -44.53
N LYS A 149 1.08 -91.33 -44.58
CA LYS A 149 -0.07 -92.19 -44.85
C LYS A 149 -1.13 -92.01 -43.75
N GLN A 150 -2.35 -91.69 -44.16
CA GLN A 150 -3.45 -91.37 -43.25
C GLN A 150 -3.08 -90.27 -42.23
N LYS A 151 -2.37 -89.22 -42.67
CA LYS A 151 -1.83 -88.15 -41.79
C LYS A 151 -2.85 -87.63 -40.77
N GLU A 152 -4.10 -87.40 -41.18
CA GLU A 152 -5.15 -86.86 -40.30
C GLU A 152 -5.55 -87.81 -39.17
N ILE A 153 -5.49 -89.13 -39.42
CA ILE A 153 -5.84 -90.16 -38.43
C ILE A 153 -4.63 -90.43 -37.54
N ARG A 154 -3.44 -90.57 -38.13
CA ARG A 154 -2.21 -90.86 -37.39
C ARG A 154 -1.86 -89.73 -36.43
N PHE A 155 -1.98 -88.48 -36.86
CA PHE A 155 -1.66 -87.30 -36.07
C PHE A 155 -2.91 -86.64 -35.47
N ALA A 156 -3.99 -87.41 -35.26
CA ALA A 156 -5.25 -86.90 -34.72
C ALA A 156 -5.10 -86.19 -33.36
N ALA A 157 -4.13 -86.60 -32.53
CA ALA A 157 -3.83 -85.91 -31.27
C ALA A 157 -3.28 -84.50 -31.50
N ALA A 158 -2.38 -84.32 -32.48
CA ALA A 158 -1.83 -83.01 -32.82
C ALA A 158 -2.89 -82.08 -33.46
N ASN A 159 -3.77 -82.65 -34.28
CA ASN A 159 -4.87 -81.91 -34.95
C ASN A 159 -5.94 -81.40 -33.98
N LYS A 160 -6.08 -82.01 -32.81
CA LYS A 160 -7.00 -81.54 -31.76
C LYS A 160 -6.46 -80.33 -30.98
N ILE A 161 -5.18 -79.98 -31.16
CA ILE A 161 -4.55 -78.83 -30.51
C ILE A 161 -4.77 -77.59 -31.39
N PRO A 162 -5.40 -76.52 -30.89
CA PRO A 162 -5.64 -75.30 -31.66
C PRO A 162 -4.36 -74.63 -32.15
N ASN A 163 -4.42 -74.01 -33.32
CA ASN A 163 -3.30 -73.34 -34.01
C ASN A 163 -2.10 -74.25 -34.38
N THR A 164 -2.31 -75.56 -34.48
CA THR A 164 -1.30 -76.50 -34.98
C THR A 164 -1.18 -76.43 -36.50
N ASN A 165 0.03 -76.18 -37.02
CA ASN A 165 0.34 -76.36 -38.44
C ASN A 165 1.08 -77.69 -38.66
N LEU A 166 0.32 -78.76 -38.91
CA LEU A 166 0.88 -80.11 -39.08
C LEU A 166 1.90 -80.18 -40.24
N ASP A 167 1.64 -79.49 -41.35
CA ASP A 167 2.53 -79.53 -42.53
C ASP A 167 3.90 -78.87 -42.23
N LEU A 168 3.93 -77.80 -41.42
CA LEU A 168 5.18 -77.18 -40.96
C LEU A 168 6.00 -78.14 -40.06
N ILE A 169 5.33 -78.86 -39.16
CA ILE A 169 5.99 -79.84 -38.28
C ILE A 169 6.55 -81.00 -39.11
N LEU A 170 5.77 -81.50 -40.08
CA LEU A 170 6.20 -82.57 -40.98
C LEU A 170 7.33 -82.13 -41.93
N ALA A 171 7.45 -80.83 -42.24
CA ALA A 171 8.57 -80.28 -42.99
C ALA A 171 9.88 -80.33 -42.19
N LYS A 172 9.85 -80.05 -40.88
CA LYS A 172 11.02 -80.22 -40.00
C LYS A 172 11.48 -81.67 -39.98
N LEU A 173 10.53 -82.61 -39.87
CA LEU A 173 10.83 -84.04 -39.92
C LEU A 173 11.46 -84.47 -41.25
N ASP A 174 11.02 -83.89 -42.36
CA ASP A 174 11.57 -84.20 -43.68
C ASP A 174 13.06 -83.85 -43.77
N VAL A 175 13.46 -82.70 -43.21
CA VAL A 175 14.86 -82.26 -43.15
C VAL A 175 15.70 -83.28 -42.38
N VAL A 176 15.20 -83.77 -41.24
CA VAL A 176 15.91 -84.84 -40.48
C VAL A 176 16.14 -86.06 -41.34
N ILE A 177 15.11 -86.53 -42.06
CA ILE A 177 15.21 -87.74 -42.89
C ILE A 177 16.17 -87.53 -44.07
N ASP A 178 16.17 -86.34 -44.69
CA ASP A 178 17.05 -86.02 -45.81
C ASP A 178 18.52 -85.96 -45.40
N GLU A 179 18.81 -85.29 -44.28
CA GLU A 179 20.17 -85.11 -43.77
C GLU A 179 20.72 -86.37 -43.07
N PHE A 180 19.85 -87.31 -42.70
CA PHE A 180 20.26 -88.53 -42.00
C PHE A 180 21.14 -89.42 -42.88
N ASN A 181 22.30 -89.80 -42.35
CA ASN A 181 23.26 -90.66 -43.04
C ASN A 181 23.02 -92.14 -42.70
N PHE A 182 22.16 -92.79 -43.47
CA PHE A 182 21.80 -94.21 -43.32
C PHE A 182 22.98 -95.18 -43.52
N THR A 183 23.97 -94.82 -44.35
CA THR A 183 25.13 -95.69 -44.64
C THR A 183 26.05 -95.94 -43.44
N LYS A 184 26.02 -95.05 -42.42
CA LYS A 184 26.80 -95.22 -41.16
C LYS A 184 26.40 -96.44 -40.34
N PHE A 185 25.26 -97.06 -40.63
CA PHE A 185 24.73 -98.22 -39.90
C PHE A 185 24.95 -99.54 -40.64
N ASN A 186 25.58 -99.50 -41.82
CA ASN A 186 26.05 -100.70 -42.49
C ASN A 186 27.18 -101.33 -41.67
N GLN A 187 27.05 -102.62 -41.38
CA GLN A 187 28.14 -103.50 -40.98
C GLN A 187 28.52 -104.39 -42.17
N GLU A 188 29.58 -105.19 -42.09
CA GLU A 188 30.17 -105.92 -43.24
C GLU A 188 29.15 -106.63 -44.16
N LYS A 189 28.05 -107.17 -43.61
CA LYS A 189 27.02 -107.89 -44.38
C LYS A 189 25.57 -107.56 -44.03
N TYR A 190 25.31 -106.65 -43.09
CA TYR A 190 23.96 -106.35 -42.62
C TYR A 190 23.86 -104.93 -42.03
N ILE A 191 22.63 -104.44 -41.86
CA ILE A 191 22.33 -103.15 -41.19
C ILE A 191 22.13 -103.36 -39.69
N ASP A 192 22.81 -102.59 -38.85
CA ASP A 192 22.55 -102.54 -37.41
C ASP A 192 21.21 -101.83 -37.13
N LYS A 193 20.10 -102.57 -37.29
CA LYS A 193 18.73 -102.06 -37.14
C LYS A 193 18.52 -101.36 -35.80
N LYS A 194 19.07 -101.92 -34.72
CA LYS A 194 18.94 -101.36 -33.36
C LYS A 194 19.61 -99.99 -33.26
N LYS A 195 20.87 -99.86 -33.69
CA LYS A 195 21.56 -98.55 -33.68
C LYS A 195 20.93 -97.56 -34.64
N LEU A 196 20.44 -98.01 -35.80
CA LEU A 196 19.73 -97.18 -36.77
C LEU A 196 18.47 -96.57 -36.13
N ILE A 197 17.58 -97.42 -35.59
CA ILE A 197 16.32 -96.98 -34.97
C ILE A 197 16.61 -96.04 -33.81
N THR A 198 17.52 -96.42 -32.90
CA THR A 198 17.87 -95.58 -31.74
C THR A 198 18.40 -94.21 -32.19
N ARG A 199 19.26 -94.16 -33.22
CA ARG A 199 19.86 -92.91 -33.65
C ARG A 199 18.89 -92.03 -34.44
N LEU A 200 18.10 -92.61 -35.33
CA LEU A 200 17.08 -91.87 -36.08
C LEU A 200 16.00 -91.33 -35.14
N ASN A 201 15.52 -92.14 -34.19
CA ASN A 201 14.57 -91.67 -33.18
C ASN A 201 15.17 -90.51 -32.36
N PHE A 202 16.46 -90.60 -31.98
CA PHE A 202 17.15 -89.51 -31.30
C PHE A 202 17.23 -88.23 -32.14
N ASP A 203 17.59 -88.31 -33.42
CA ASP A 203 17.71 -87.12 -34.28
C ASP A 203 16.32 -86.51 -34.58
N ILE A 204 15.27 -87.33 -34.73
CA ILE A 204 13.87 -86.87 -34.84
C ILE A 204 13.43 -86.18 -33.54
N LYS A 205 13.69 -86.80 -32.39
CA LYS A 205 13.40 -86.24 -31.07
C LYS A 205 14.14 -84.91 -30.86
N LYS A 206 15.41 -84.84 -31.28
CA LYS A 206 16.21 -83.63 -31.18
C LYS A 206 15.62 -82.49 -32.01
N GLU A 207 15.22 -82.76 -33.25
CA GLU A 207 14.71 -81.72 -34.14
C GLU A 207 13.30 -81.25 -33.76
N LEU A 208 12.39 -82.20 -33.49
CA LEU A 208 11.00 -81.85 -33.23
C LEU A 208 10.79 -81.24 -31.84
N ILE A 209 11.48 -81.77 -30.81
CA ILE A 209 11.25 -81.36 -29.41
C ILE A 209 12.51 -80.82 -28.71
N GLY A 210 13.59 -80.52 -29.45
CA GLY A 210 14.78 -79.84 -28.92
C GLY A 210 15.66 -80.69 -27.99
N TRP A 211 15.52 -82.03 -28.01
CA TRP A 211 16.20 -82.92 -27.07
C TRP A 211 17.73 -82.96 -27.28
N ASN A 212 18.50 -82.44 -26.31
CA ASN A 212 19.97 -82.51 -26.31
C ASN A 212 20.48 -83.35 -25.13
N HIS A 213 21.36 -84.32 -25.40
CA HIS A 213 22.00 -85.18 -24.37
C HIS A 213 22.78 -84.42 -23.28
N GLN A 214 23.03 -83.11 -23.44
CA GLN A 214 23.86 -82.30 -22.56
C GLN A 214 23.08 -81.36 -21.63
N PHE A 215 21.78 -81.16 -21.85
CA PHE A 215 20.99 -80.23 -21.05
C PHE A 215 20.02 -80.99 -20.13
N LYS A 216 20.15 -80.72 -18.82
CA LYS A 216 19.12 -81.02 -17.81
C LYS A 216 17.89 -80.11 -17.93
N ASP A 217 17.96 -79.09 -18.78
CA ASP A 217 16.86 -78.18 -19.09
C ASP A 217 15.87 -78.87 -20.03
N PHE A 218 15.07 -79.72 -19.43
CA PHE A 218 13.91 -80.35 -20.02
C PHE A 218 12.97 -79.25 -20.53
N ASN A 219 12.75 -79.17 -21.85
CA ASN A 219 11.54 -78.53 -22.35
C ASN A 219 10.43 -79.57 -22.14
N PRO A 220 9.53 -79.39 -21.17
CA PRO A 220 8.52 -80.40 -20.92
C PRO A 220 7.70 -80.60 -22.19
N PRO A 221 7.41 -81.86 -22.59
CA PRO A 221 6.60 -82.14 -23.77
C PRO A 221 5.12 -81.77 -23.56
N PHE A 222 4.84 -80.98 -22.51
CA PHE A 222 3.54 -80.62 -22.02
C PHE A 222 3.39 -79.10 -22.04
N GLN A 223 2.28 -78.62 -22.55
CA GLN A 223 1.87 -77.23 -22.56
C GLN A 223 0.42 -77.13 -22.09
N LEU A 224 0.21 -76.30 -21.07
CA LEU A 224 -1.11 -75.77 -20.76
C LEU A 224 -1.37 -74.61 -21.73
N LYS A 225 -2.47 -74.62 -22.47
CA LYS A 225 -2.75 -73.59 -23.47
C LYS A 225 -4.15 -73.01 -23.29
N VAL A 226 -4.22 -71.73 -22.97
CA VAL A 226 -5.48 -70.97 -22.87
C VAL A 226 -5.97 -70.65 -24.27
N THR A 227 -7.13 -71.21 -24.63
CA THR A 227 -7.69 -71.09 -25.98
C THR A 227 -9.11 -70.53 -25.97
N ASP A 228 -9.69 -70.37 -24.79
CA ASP A 228 -11.09 -70.05 -24.60
C ASP A 228 -11.34 -69.55 -23.16
N SER A 229 -12.49 -68.89 -22.98
CA SER A 229 -12.93 -68.19 -21.76
C SER A 229 -12.96 -69.05 -20.50
N GLY A 230 -13.30 -70.33 -20.59
CA GLY A 230 -13.36 -71.22 -19.41
C GLY A 230 -11.99 -71.42 -18.75
N LEU A 231 -10.96 -71.72 -19.53
CA LEU A 231 -9.61 -71.87 -18.99
C LEU A 231 -9.03 -70.53 -18.56
N TYR A 232 -9.33 -69.43 -19.27
CA TYR A 232 -8.98 -68.07 -18.82
C TYR A 232 -9.49 -67.79 -17.40
N GLN A 233 -10.77 -68.06 -17.13
CA GLN A 233 -11.36 -67.82 -15.80
C GLN A 233 -10.68 -68.62 -14.70
N LEU A 234 -10.26 -69.87 -14.98
CA LEU A 234 -9.51 -70.68 -14.01
C LEU A 234 -8.12 -70.11 -13.75
N ILE A 235 -7.42 -69.65 -14.79
CA ILE A 235 -6.07 -69.06 -14.68
C ILE A 235 -6.12 -67.75 -13.89
N VAL A 236 -7.11 -66.89 -14.15
CA VAL A 236 -7.32 -65.66 -13.37
C VAL A 236 -7.59 -65.99 -11.90
N GLU A 237 -8.45 -66.98 -11.60
CA GLU A 237 -8.68 -67.42 -10.22
C GLU A 237 -7.38 -67.92 -9.57
N PHE A 238 -6.56 -68.68 -10.31
CA PHE A 238 -5.28 -69.16 -9.83
C PHE A 238 -4.34 -68.00 -9.46
N LEU A 239 -4.22 -67.01 -10.34
CA LEU A 239 -3.43 -65.80 -10.08
C LEU A 239 -3.92 -65.04 -8.85
N LEU A 240 -5.24 -64.88 -8.68
CA LEU A 240 -5.84 -64.20 -7.53
C LEU A 240 -5.60 -64.94 -6.22
N LEU A 241 -5.53 -66.27 -6.25
CA LEU A 241 -5.33 -67.10 -5.06
C LEU A 241 -3.85 -67.31 -4.71
N LEU A 242 -2.91 -67.12 -5.65
CA LEU A 242 -1.48 -67.34 -5.39
C LEU A 242 -0.96 -66.52 -4.20
N ASP A 243 -1.44 -65.28 -4.05
CA ASP A 243 -1.03 -64.38 -2.97
C ASP A 243 -1.57 -64.80 -1.60
N THR A 244 -2.49 -65.77 -1.55
CA THR A 244 -3.00 -66.34 -0.31
C THR A 244 -2.10 -67.43 0.26
N LEU A 245 -1.12 -67.91 -0.52
CA LEU A 245 -0.16 -68.91 -0.07
C LEU A 245 1.01 -68.24 0.68
N PRO A 246 1.43 -68.78 1.85
CA PRO A 246 2.57 -68.26 2.59
C PRO A 246 3.88 -68.36 1.80
N GLU A 247 4.86 -67.49 2.11
CA GLU A 247 6.19 -67.52 1.48
C GLU A 247 7.02 -68.76 1.86
N SER A 248 6.77 -69.38 3.02
CA SER A 248 7.48 -70.59 3.46
C SER A 248 6.64 -71.85 3.25
N LEU A 249 7.31 -72.95 2.91
CA LEU A 249 6.66 -74.24 2.67
C LEU A 249 6.04 -74.77 3.97
N ASP A 250 6.73 -74.67 5.12
CA ASP A 250 6.21 -75.16 6.41
C ASP A 250 4.88 -74.50 6.79
N ALA A 251 4.71 -73.21 6.47
CA ALA A 251 3.46 -72.49 6.73
C ALA A 251 2.35 -72.83 5.72
N SER A 252 2.71 -73.22 4.49
CA SER A 252 1.77 -73.61 3.43
C SER A 252 1.19 -75.01 3.66
N ILE A 253 2.03 -75.95 4.14
CA ILE A 253 1.68 -77.35 4.40
C ILE A 253 1.90 -77.79 5.87
N PRO A 254 1.39 -77.05 6.87
CA PRO A 254 1.64 -77.34 8.28
C PRO A 254 1.05 -78.67 8.74
N PHE A 255 0.13 -79.25 7.97
CA PHE A 255 -0.46 -80.57 8.21
C PHE A 255 0.51 -81.72 7.94
N LEU A 256 1.56 -81.50 7.14
CA LEU A 256 2.53 -82.52 6.76
C LEU A 256 3.66 -82.59 7.81
N ASN A 257 3.93 -83.79 8.31
CA ASN A 257 5.18 -84.07 9.02
C ASN A 257 6.31 -84.25 7.98
N PRO A 258 7.39 -83.45 7.98
CA PRO A 258 8.46 -83.56 6.98
C PRO A 258 9.08 -84.97 6.87
N THR A 259 9.14 -85.70 7.98
CA THR A 259 9.66 -87.08 8.02
C THR A 259 8.69 -88.12 7.45
N ALA A 260 7.42 -87.77 7.23
CA ALA A 260 6.44 -88.64 6.60
C ALA A 260 6.77 -88.97 5.14
N LEU A 261 7.61 -88.14 4.50
CA LEU A 261 8.10 -88.33 3.13
C LEU A 261 9.34 -89.23 3.04
N ASN A 262 9.74 -89.88 4.14
CA ASN A 262 10.80 -90.91 4.13
C ASN A 262 10.30 -92.20 3.47
N LEU A 263 10.27 -92.19 2.15
CA LEU A 263 9.70 -93.24 1.32
C LEU A 263 10.80 -94.05 0.65
N ASN A 264 10.92 -95.33 0.99
CA ASN A 264 11.77 -96.27 0.26
C ASN A 264 10.91 -97.10 -0.72
N LEU A 265 10.91 -96.69 -1.98
CA LEU A 265 10.15 -97.36 -3.05
C LEU A 265 11.04 -98.28 -3.91
N LYS A 266 12.29 -98.55 -3.51
CA LYS A 266 13.24 -99.39 -4.25
C LYS A 266 12.92 -100.88 -4.21
N SER A 267 12.04 -101.34 -3.33
CA SER A 267 11.70 -102.76 -3.16
C SER A 267 10.20 -103.00 -2.96
N GLY A 268 9.75 -104.26 -3.10
CA GLY A 268 8.37 -104.67 -2.84
C GLY A 268 7.38 -104.44 -4.00
N ILE A 269 6.08 -104.43 -3.67
CA ILE A 269 4.97 -104.31 -4.65
C ILE A 269 5.01 -102.94 -5.36
N ILE A 270 5.39 -101.88 -4.65
CA ILE A 270 5.48 -100.54 -5.22
C ILE A 270 6.58 -100.44 -6.29
N ALA A 271 7.76 -101.02 -6.04
CA ALA A 271 8.83 -101.09 -7.03
C ALA A 271 8.37 -101.83 -8.30
N LYS A 272 7.56 -102.88 -8.16
CA LYS A 272 6.93 -103.58 -9.30
C LYS A 272 5.93 -102.71 -10.04
N LEU A 273 5.08 -101.96 -9.34
CA LEU A 273 4.11 -101.04 -9.94
C LEU A 273 4.81 -99.91 -10.72
N LEU A 274 5.83 -99.30 -10.13
CA LEU A 274 6.64 -98.27 -10.78
C LEU A 274 7.36 -98.83 -12.02
N SER A 275 8.01 -99.98 -11.89
CA SER A 275 8.73 -100.61 -13.01
C SER A 275 7.79 -101.05 -14.13
N ALA A 276 6.59 -101.57 -13.81
CA ALA A 276 5.57 -101.92 -14.79
C ALA A 276 5.04 -100.69 -15.54
N ALA A 277 5.07 -99.52 -14.89
CA ALA A 277 4.80 -98.24 -15.52
C ALA A 277 6.04 -97.64 -16.22
N GLY A 278 7.17 -98.34 -16.30
CA GLY A 278 8.40 -97.82 -16.91
C GLY A 278 9.07 -96.69 -16.11
N LEU A 279 8.79 -96.59 -14.81
CA LEU A 279 9.43 -95.66 -13.88
C LEU A 279 10.53 -96.38 -13.08
N ALA A 280 11.67 -95.70 -12.92
CA ALA A 280 12.74 -96.18 -12.06
C ALA A 280 12.31 -96.10 -10.58
N PRO A 281 12.38 -97.20 -9.81
CA PRO A 281 12.16 -97.17 -8.37
C PRO A 281 13.14 -96.21 -7.68
N PHE A 282 12.65 -95.43 -6.73
CA PHE A 282 13.44 -94.41 -6.04
C PHE A 282 13.30 -94.50 -4.52
N GLN A 283 14.20 -93.83 -3.80
CA GLN A 283 14.10 -93.65 -2.37
C GLN A 283 14.23 -92.15 -2.07
N LEU A 284 13.38 -91.66 -1.18
CA LEU A 284 13.43 -90.30 -0.64
C LEU A 284 13.73 -90.41 0.86
N ALA A 285 14.75 -89.72 1.35
CA ALA A 285 15.14 -89.73 2.75
C ALA A 285 15.42 -88.29 3.24
N SER A 286 14.86 -87.91 4.39
CA SER A 286 15.06 -86.62 5.03
C SER A 286 16.50 -86.47 5.51
N ILE A 287 17.09 -85.32 5.25
CA ILE A 287 18.44 -84.97 5.68
C ILE A 287 18.29 -84.15 6.97
N SER A 288 18.71 -84.72 8.10
CA SER A 288 18.80 -83.98 9.37
C SER A 288 20.18 -83.35 9.49
N ASN A 289 20.40 -82.17 8.90
CA ASN A 289 21.62 -81.40 9.09
C ASN A 289 21.39 -80.28 10.10
N GLU A 290 22.23 -80.18 11.13
CA GLU A 290 22.23 -79.07 12.10
C GLU A 290 22.54 -77.71 11.43
N GLU A 291 23.08 -77.72 10.20
CA GLU A 291 23.41 -76.52 9.41
C GLU A 291 22.30 -76.05 8.45
N SER A 292 21.26 -76.85 8.19
CA SER A 292 20.17 -76.47 7.27
C SER A 292 19.01 -75.83 8.04
N SER A 293 18.60 -74.62 7.65
CA SER A 293 17.49 -73.89 8.30
C SER A 293 16.08 -74.43 7.98
N SER A 294 15.96 -75.44 7.11
CA SER A 294 14.67 -76.01 6.65
C SER A 294 14.53 -77.48 7.02
N ALA A 295 13.36 -77.86 7.52
CA ALA A 295 13.00 -79.25 7.84
C ALA A 295 12.65 -80.11 6.60
N TYR A 296 12.60 -79.52 5.40
CA TYR A 296 12.19 -80.17 4.15
C TYR A 296 13.36 -80.38 3.17
N CYS A 297 14.50 -80.87 3.69
CA CYS A 297 15.65 -81.25 2.90
C CYS A 297 15.66 -82.77 2.68
N TYR A 298 15.83 -83.22 1.43
CA TYR A 298 15.74 -84.63 1.09
C TYR A 298 16.84 -85.09 0.13
N ASP A 299 17.31 -86.32 0.35
CA ASP A 299 18.10 -87.09 -0.62
C ASP A 299 17.17 -87.95 -1.46
N LEU A 300 17.11 -87.67 -2.76
CA LEU A 300 16.47 -88.51 -3.76
C LEU A 300 17.49 -89.47 -4.36
N SER A 301 17.31 -90.77 -4.15
CA SER A 301 18.16 -91.81 -4.70
C SER A 301 17.44 -92.61 -5.80
N ILE A 302 17.89 -92.49 -7.05
CA ILE A 302 17.38 -93.25 -8.20
C ILE A 302 18.50 -94.16 -8.72
N GLY A 303 18.31 -95.49 -8.63
CA GLY A 303 19.39 -96.43 -8.92
C GLY A 303 20.60 -96.22 -7.99
N GLN A 304 21.77 -95.91 -8.58
CA GLN A 304 23.02 -95.58 -7.88
C GLN A 304 23.25 -94.06 -7.70
N GLU A 305 22.43 -93.22 -8.33
CA GLU A 305 22.56 -91.76 -8.24
C GLU A 305 21.76 -91.24 -7.04
N THR A 306 22.36 -90.34 -6.27
CA THR A 306 21.69 -89.62 -5.19
C THR A 306 21.85 -88.12 -5.41
N THR A 307 20.74 -87.40 -5.35
CA THR A 307 20.68 -85.94 -5.47
C THR A 307 19.96 -85.35 -4.26
N SER A 308 20.61 -84.44 -3.56
CA SER A 308 20.02 -83.68 -2.46
C SER A 308 19.26 -82.47 -3.01
N PHE A 309 18.08 -82.18 -2.48
CA PHE A 309 17.34 -80.96 -2.80
C PHE A 309 16.61 -80.39 -1.58
N ASN A 310 16.45 -79.07 -1.55
CA ASN A 310 15.75 -78.33 -0.50
C ASN A 310 14.37 -77.91 -1.02
N ALA A 311 13.30 -78.55 -0.54
CA ALA A 311 11.95 -78.29 -1.05
C ALA A 311 11.42 -76.89 -0.68
N ASP A 312 11.85 -76.33 0.44
CA ASP A 312 11.42 -74.99 0.87
C ASP A 312 12.04 -73.87 0.01
N GLU A 313 13.30 -74.05 -0.39
CA GLU A 313 13.97 -73.16 -1.36
C GLU A 313 13.32 -73.26 -2.74
N HIS A 314 13.07 -74.48 -3.23
CA HIS A 314 12.35 -74.67 -4.48
C HIS A 314 10.93 -74.09 -4.46
N TYR A 315 10.22 -74.17 -3.34
CA TYR A 315 8.91 -73.55 -3.20
C TYR A 315 8.99 -72.02 -3.31
N ARG A 316 9.96 -71.40 -2.61
CA ARG A 316 10.21 -69.96 -2.68
C ARG A 316 10.58 -69.47 -4.07
N GLU A 317 11.33 -70.27 -4.84
CA GLU A 317 11.64 -69.98 -6.25
C GLU A 317 10.45 -70.21 -7.18
N ALA A 318 9.68 -71.29 -6.95
CA ALA A 318 8.58 -71.69 -7.82
C ALA A 318 7.35 -70.80 -7.69
N LEU A 319 7.07 -70.22 -6.52
CA LEU A 319 5.87 -69.42 -6.28
C LEU A 319 5.83 -68.15 -7.18
N PRO A 320 6.89 -67.32 -7.25
CA PRO A 320 6.95 -66.19 -8.21
C PRO A 320 6.99 -66.65 -9.66
N GLN A 321 7.72 -67.74 -9.98
CA GLN A 321 7.81 -68.27 -11.34
C GLN A 321 6.44 -68.77 -11.85
N SER A 322 5.61 -69.32 -10.97
CA SER A 322 4.25 -69.74 -11.30
C SER A 322 3.41 -68.55 -11.77
N ARG A 323 3.56 -67.38 -11.14
CA ARG A 323 2.88 -66.15 -11.57
C ARG A 323 3.32 -65.72 -12.97
N VAL A 324 4.64 -65.69 -13.21
CA VAL A 324 5.20 -65.37 -14.54
C VAL A 324 4.67 -66.32 -15.61
N PHE A 325 4.69 -67.62 -15.32
CA PHE A 325 4.16 -68.64 -16.22
C PHE A 325 2.69 -68.40 -16.57
N LEU A 326 1.83 -68.16 -15.58
CA LEU A 326 0.40 -67.91 -15.80
C LEU A 326 0.14 -66.60 -16.56
N TYR A 327 0.91 -65.54 -16.31
CA TYR A 327 0.82 -64.30 -17.07
C TYR A 327 1.22 -64.47 -18.54
N GLU A 328 2.27 -65.25 -18.84
CA GLU A 328 2.64 -65.57 -20.22
C GLU A 328 1.52 -66.35 -20.93
N LEU A 329 0.81 -67.26 -20.24
CA LEU A 329 -0.35 -67.94 -20.81
C LEU A 329 -1.50 -66.98 -21.17
N LEU A 330 -1.76 -65.97 -20.32
CA LEU A 330 -2.76 -64.95 -20.60
C LEU A 330 -2.34 -64.03 -21.74
N LYS A 331 -1.05 -63.69 -21.81
CA LYS A 331 -0.45 -62.89 -22.90
C LYS A 331 -0.60 -63.58 -24.24
N ASP A 332 -0.23 -64.86 -24.33
CA ASP A 332 -0.40 -65.66 -25.54
C ASP A 332 -1.88 -65.73 -25.95
N TYR A 333 -2.79 -65.91 -24.99
CA TYR A 333 -4.23 -65.94 -25.25
C TYR A 333 -4.75 -64.61 -25.80
N PHE A 334 -4.39 -63.47 -25.20
CA PHE A 334 -4.85 -62.15 -25.64
C PHE A 334 -4.21 -61.71 -26.96
N ALA A 335 -2.99 -62.20 -27.25
CA ALA A 335 -2.31 -61.96 -28.52
C ALA A 335 -2.99 -62.74 -29.67
N VAL A 336 -3.32 -64.01 -29.45
CA VAL A 336 -3.90 -64.89 -30.48
C VAL A 336 -5.40 -64.65 -30.66
N TYR A 337 -6.14 -64.47 -29.57
CA TYR A 337 -7.62 -64.38 -29.57
C TYR A 337 -8.14 -62.97 -29.28
N GLY A 338 -7.32 -61.94 -29.51
CA GLY A 338 -7.63 -60.53 -29.24
C GLY A 338 -8.92 -60.01 -29.89
N GLU A 339 -9.33 -60.60 -31.01
CA GLU A 339 -10.53 -60.20 -31.75
C GLU A 339 -11.83 -60.86 -31.27
N THR A 340 -11.74 -61.85 -30.38
CA THR A 340 -12.91 -62.53 -29.82
C THR A 340 -13.71 -61.60 -28.90
N SER A 341 -15.03 -61.82 -28.81
CA SER A 341 -15.92 -61.03 -27.95
C SER A 341 -15.49 -61.05 -26.48
N HIS A 342 -15.05 -62.22 -26.00
CA HIS A 342 -14.55 -62.37 -24.64
C HIS A 342 -13.33 -61.50 -24.35
N VAL A 343 -12.26 -61.58 -25.18
CA VAL A 343 -11.04 -60.80 -24.94
C VAL A 343 -11.29 -59.30 -25.06
N LYS A 344 -12.14 -58.87 -26.01
CA LYS A 344 -12.60 -57.48 -26.11
C LYS A 344 -13.34 -57.02 -24.85
N SER A 345 -14.22 -57.87 -24.30
CA SER A 345 -14.95 -57.56 -23.06
C SER A 345 -14.02 -57.44 -21.85
N GLU A 346 -13.05 -58.35 -21.70
CA GLU A 346 -12.08 -58.27 -20.59
C GLU A 346 -11.15 -57.05 -20.71
N ARG A 347 -10.74 -56.66 -21.92
CA ARG A 347 -10.00 -55.40 -22.15
C ARG A 347 -10.84 -54.17 -21.81
N ALA A 348 -12.11 -54.14 -22.25
CA ALA A 348 -13.02 -53.04 -21.95
C ALA A 348 -13.29 -52.90 -20.45
N LYS A 349 -13.55 -54.02 -19.77
CA LYS A 349 -13.69 -54.10 -18.31
C LYS A 349 -12.44 -53.59 -17.58
N ALA A 350 -11.26 -54.08 -17.95
CA ALA A 350 -10.02 -53.68 -17.31
C ALA A 350 -9.77 -52.18 -17.49
N LYS A 351 -9.99 -51.66 -18.70
CA LYS A 351 -9.86 -50.25 -19.01
C LYS A 351 -10.84 -49.40 -18.21
N LEU A 352 -12.14 -49.75 -18.20
CA LEU A 352 -13.15 -48.97 -17.47
C LEU A 352 -12.86 -48.91 -15.97
N ILE A 353 -12.41 -50.02 -15.38
CA ILE A 353 -12.02 -50.06 -13.96
C ILE A 353 -10.78 -49.18 -13.71
N GLN A 354 -9.76 -49.23 -14.58
CA GLN A 354 -8.57 -48.38 -14.46
C GLN A 354 -8.88 -46.88 -14.64
N ASP A 355 -9.73 -46.54 -15.62
CA ASP A 355 -10.20 -45.18 -15.87
C ASP A 355 -10.97 -44.67 -14.63
N PHE A 356 -11.86 -45.50 -14.05
CA PHE A 356 -12.55 -45.16 -12.81
C PHE A 356 -11.58 -44.97 -11.63
N ILE A 357 -10.58 -45.84 -11.45
CA ILE A 357 -9.59 -45.68 -10.37
C ILE A 357 -8.87 -44.34 -10.51
N THR A 358 -8.54 -43.95 -11.74
CA THR A 358 -7.86 -42.68 -12.04
C THR A 358 -8.75 -41.49 -11.70
N GLU A 359 -10.00 -41.48 -12.18
CA GLU A 359 -10.96 -40.41 -11.92
C GLU A 359 -11.33 -40.30 -10.43
N GLU A 360 -11.63 -41.41 -9.76
CA GLU A 360 -11.93 -41.43 -8.32
C GLU A 360 -10.73 -40.93 -7.49
N THR A 361 -9.51 -41.35 -7.85
CA THR A 361 -8.29 -40.89 -7.17
C THR A 361 -8.06 -39.39 -7.38
N HIS A 362 -8.26 -38.90 -8.59
CA HIS A 362 -8.13 -37.48 -8.92
C HIS A 362 -9.21 -36.64 -8.21
N TRP A 363 -10.45 -37.12 -8.19
CA TRP A 363 -11.54 -36.50 -7.47
C TRP A 363 -11.23 -36.38 -5.98
N LEU A 364 -10.83 -37.47 -5.32
CA LEU A 364 -10.45 -37.48 -3.90
C LEU A 364 -9.32 -36.48 -3.59
N GLN A 365 -8.29 -36.41 -4.42
CA GLN A 365 -7.17 -35.49 -4.23
C GLN A 365 -7.56 -34.01 -4.37
N ASN A 366 -8.40 -33.71 -5.36
CA ASN A 366 -8.81 -32.33 -5.64
C ASN A 366 -9.85 -31.79 -4.63
N LYS A 367 -10.51 -32.65 -3.86
CA LYS A 367 -11.48 -32.20 -2.86
C LYS A 367 -10.88 -31.49 -1.66
N VAL A 368 -9.64 -31.77 -1.28
CA VAL A 368 -9.00 -31.16 -0.10
C VAL A 368 -8.34 -29.81 -0.41
N LYS A 369 -7.77 -29.68 -1.61
CA LYS A 369 -6.88 -28.58 -1.99
C LYS A 369 -7.52 -27.18 -1.84
N PRO A 370 -8.75 -26.91 -2.34
CA PRO A 370 -9.36 -25.59 -2.22
C PRO A 370 -9.55 -25.15 -0.77
N TYR A 371 -9.94 -26.08 0.12
CA TYR A 371 -10.16 -25.77 1.53
C TYR A 371 -8.86 -25.47 2.28
N ASN A 372 -7.76 -26.15 1.92
CA ASN A 372 -6.43 -25.82 2.43
C ASN A 372 -5.99 -24.40 2.01
N GLU A 373 -6.25 -24.01 0.76
CA GLU A 373 -5.89 -22.67 0.25
C GLU A 373 -6.69 -21.58 0.99
N ILE A 374 -8.00 -21.78 1.17
CA ILE A 374 -8.85 -20.83 1.90
C ILE A 374 -8.44 -20.78 3.39
N TYR A 375 -8.10 -21.91 4.01
CA TYR A 375 -7.58 -21.95 5.38
C TYR A 375 -6.30 -21.11 5.54
N GLN A 376 -5.34 -21.26 4.61
CA GLN A 376 -4.10 -20.47 4.63
C GLN A 376 -4.37 -18.96 4.52
N GLU A 377 -5.34 -18.56 3.70
CA GLU A 377 -5.73 -17.17 3.58
C GLU A 377 -6.36 -16.62 4.86
N LEU A 378 -7.23 -17.40 5.49
CA LEU A 378 -7.82 -17.03 6.78
C LEU A 378 -6.78 -16.91 7.89
N ASN A 379 -5.74 -17.75 7.86
CA ASN A 379 -4.65 -17.78 8.86
C ASN A 379 -3.60 -16.67 8.71
N LYS A 380 -3.77 -15.74 7.76
CA LYS A 380 -2.92 -14.55 7.71
C LYS A 380 -3.21 -13.65 8.92
N ASN A 381 -2.16 -13.20 9.61
CA ASN A 381 -2.28 -12.29 10.75
C ASN A 381 -3.04 -11.00 10.40
N LEU A 382 -3.71 -10.42 11.39
CA LEU A 382 -4.31 -9.09 11.24
C LEU A 382 -3.20 -8.03 11.03
N PRO A 383 -3.38 -7.06 10.12
CA PRO A 383 -2.41 -6.00 9.92
C PRO A 383 -2.26 -5.15 11.18
N ALA A 384 -1.02 -4.95 11.64
CA ALA A 384 -0.73 -4.22 12.87
C ALA A 384 -1.23 -2.75 12.82
N GLU A 385 -1.10 -2.10 11.66
CA GLU A 385 -1.46 -0.69 11.43
C GLU A 385 -2.96 -0.44 11.24
N MET A 386 -3.79 -1.50 11.20
CA MET A 386 -5.24 -1.38 11.05
C MET A 386 -5.88 -0.86 12.33
N GLY A 387 -6.85 0.05 12.20
CA GLY A 387 -7.63 0.56 13.34
C GLY A 387 -8.40 -0.55 14.06
N TYR A 388 -8.69 -0.37 15.35
CA TYR A 388 -9.36 -1.37 16.18
C TYR A 388 -10.72 -1.82 15.61
N GLU A 389 -11.53 -0.86 15.11
CA GLU A 389 -12.83 -1.16 14.50
C GLU A 389 -12.72 -2.02 13.23
N ASP A 390 -11.77 -1.70 12.35
CA ASP A 390 -11.52 -2.45 11.13
C ASP A 390 -10.97 -3.85 11.43
N LYS A 391 -10.13 -3.98 12.46
CA LYS A 391 -9.63 -5.28 12.96
C LYS A 391 -10.79 -6.16 13.42
N LEU A 392 -11.71 -5.64 14.23
CA LEU A 392 -12.90 -6.37 14.70
C LEU A 392 -13.85 -6.75 13.54
N ASN A 393 -14.07 -5.84 12.59
CA ASN A 393 -14.89 -6.14 11.40
C ASN A 393 -14.27 -7.24 10.53
N LEU A 394 -12.96 -7.20 10.31
CA LEU A 394 -12.23 -8.22 9.57
C LEU A 394 -12.30 -9.56 10.31
N LEU A 395 -12.16 -9.56 11.64
CA LEU A 395 -12.27 -10.77 12.45
C LEU A 395 -13.66 -11.41 12.36
N LYS A 396 -14.74 -10.61 12.45
CA LYS A 396 -16.12 -11.09 12.29
C LYS A 396 -16.34 -11.71 10.90
N ARG A 397 -15.80 -11.10 9.84
CA ARG A 397 -15.85 -11.69 8.48
C ARG A 397 -15.07 -13.00 8.39
N LYS A 398 -13.86 -13.05 8.94
CA LYS A 398 -13.05 -14.27 8.99
C LYS A 398 -13.74 -15.39 9.78
N MET A 399 -14.38 -15.07 10.89
CA MET A 399 -15.12 -16.02 11.73
C MET A 399 -16.37 -16.55 11.02
N ALA A 400 -17.09 -15.71 10.28
CA ALA A 400 -18.20 -16.16 9.42
C ALA A 400 -17.70 -17.12 8.32
N ALA A 401 -16.60 -16.79 7.64
CA ALA A 401 -15.99 -17.64 6.62
C ALA A 401 -15.52 -19.00 7.18
N VAL A 402 -14.92 -19.01 8.38
CA VAL A 402 -14.54 -20.25 9.08
C VAL A 402 -15.76 -21.13 9.35
N ASN A 403 -16.89 -20.56 9.79
CA ASN A 403 -18.12 -21.32 10.07
C ASN A 403 -18.70 -21.93 8.79
N GLU A 404 -18.71 -21.19 7.68
CA GLU A 404 -19.14 -21.67 6.37
C GLU A 404 -18.25 -22.82 5.89
N LEU A 405 -16.93 -22.67 5.98
CA LEU A 405 -15.97 -23.73 5.65
C LEU A 405 -16.13 -24.98 6.50
N LEU A 406 -16.35 -24.84 7.80
CA LEU A 406 -16.59 -25.98 8.69
C LEU A 406 -17.84 -26.76 8.26
N SER A 407 -18.92 -26.06 7.90
CA SER A 407 -20.14 -26.69 7.40
C SER A 407 -19.91 -27.40 6.06
N ASP A 408 -19.19 -26.76 5.13
CA ASP A 408 -18.86 -27.35 3.84
C ASP A 408 -17.97 -28.60 3.98
N ILE A 409 -16.98 -28.56 4.88
CA ILE A 409 -16.10 -29.70 5.17
C ILE A 409 -16.88 -30.85 5.80
N GLU A 410 -17.84 -30.57 6.68
CA GLU A 410 -18.71 -31.61 7.25
C GLU A 410 -19.55 -32.30 6.17
N GLN A 411 -20.18 -31.53 5.29
CA GLN A 411 -20.92 -32.10 4.14
C GLN A 411 -20.00 -32.90 3.21
N LEU A 412 -18.77 -32.44 3.00
CA LEU A 412 -17.79 -33.13 2.18
C LEU A 412 -17.30 -34.44 2.83
N ILE A 413 -17.07 -34.45 4.15
CA ILE A 413 -16.72 -35.66 4.90
C ILE A 413 -17.86 -36.69 4.79
N GLU A 414 -19.12 -36.26 4.93
CA GLU A 414 -20.28 -37.15 4.76
C GLU A 414 -20.35 -37.70 3.33
N ALA A 415 -20.16 -36.84 2.32
CA ALA A 415 -20.11 -37.24 0.93
C ALA A 415 -18.99 -38.26 0.67
N VAL A 416 -17.76 -38.06 1.17
CA VAL A 416 -16.65 -39.00 1.02
C VAL A 416 -16.90 -40.31 1.79
N ASN A 417 -17.44 -40.25 3.01
CA ASN A 417 -17.73 -41.43 3.84
C ASN A 417 -18.82 -42.34 3.25
N SER A 418 -19.72 -41.79 2.43
CA SER A 418 -20.77 -42.59 1.78
C SER A 418 -20.23 -43.56 0.70
N ARG A 419 -18.92 -43.53 0.39
CA ARG A 419 -18.27 -44.37 -0.62
C ARG A 419 -17.88 -45.69 0.03
N ASN A 420 -18.48 -46.77 -0.44
CA ASN A 420 -18.18 -48.12 0.02
C ASN A 420 -17.88 -49.03 -1.16
N TYR A 421 -16.61 -49.05 -1.56
CA TYR A 421 -16.11 -49.84 -2.69
C TYR A 421 -16.29 -51.36 -2.53
N GLN A 422 -16.61 -51.84 -1.33
CA GLN A 422 -16.83 -53.27 -1.07
C GLN A 422 -18.30 -53.69 -1.17
N GLN A 423 -19.24 -52.74 -1.02
CA GLN A 423 -20.68 -53.04 -0.96
C GLN A 423 -21.47 -52.43 -2.12
N GLN A 424 -21.07 -51.26 -2.61
CA GLN A 424 -21.73 -50.60 -3.74
C GLN A 424 -21.40 -51.32 -5.05
N THR A 425 -22.38 -51.38 -5.96
CA THR A 425 -22.13 -51.94 -7.29
C THR A 425 -21.23 -51.01 -8.09
N PHE A 426 -20.45 -51.56 -9.01
CA PHE A 426 -19.58 -50.73 -9.84
C PHE A 426 -20.38 -49.77 -10.72
N ALA A 427 -21.58 -50.16 -11.16
CA ALA A 427 -22.50 -49.28 -11.85
C ALA A 427 -22.89 -48.04 -11.00
N ASP A 428 -23.22 -48.23 -9.72
CA ASP A 428 -23.55 -47.12 -8.82
C ASP A 428 -22.36 -46.16 -8.65
N LEU A 429 -21.14 -46.71 -8.58
CA LEU A 429 -19.91 -45.92 -8.49
C LEU A 429 -19.64 -45.12 -9.78
N LEU A 430 -19.93 -45.70 -10.95
CA LEU A 430 -19.75 -45.02 -12.24
C LEU A 430 -20.71 -43.83 -12.42
N VAL A 431 -21.92 -43.88 -11.84
CA VAL A 431 -22.88 -42.76 -11.87
C VAL A 431 -22.25 -41.50 -11.27
N MET A 432 -21.41 -41.66 -10.26
CA MET A 432 -20.82 -40.56 -9.50
C MET A 432 -19.81 -39.74 -10.32
N HIS A 433 -19.27 -40.33 -11.40
CA HIS A 433 -18.33 -39.69 -12.32
C HIS A 433 -18.89 -39.55 -13.75
N ASN A 434 -20.19 -39.75 -13.96
CA ASN A 434 -20.83 -39.74 -15.27
C ASN A 434 -20.21 -40.74 -16.28
N MET A 435 -19.67 -41.85 -15.80
CA MET A 435 -18.98 -42.85 -16.62
C MET A 435 -19.89 -43.99 -17.12
N VAL A 436 -21.18 -43.97 -16.75
CA VAL A 436 -22.17 -44.98 -17.18
C VAL A 436 -22.32 -45.05 -18.70
N VAL A 437 -22.12 -43.92 -19.40
CA VAL A 437 -22.19 -43.83 -20.86
C VAL A 437 -21.17 -44.77 -21.53
N VAL A 438 -20.01 -45.00 -20.92
CA VAL A 438 -19.00 -45.95 -21.43
C VAL A 438 -19.53 -47.38 -21.36
N LEU A 439 -20.17 -47.74 -20.24
CA LEU A 439 -20.78 -49.05 -20.05
C LEU A 439 -21.93 -49.30 -21.04
N GLU A 440 -22.76 -48.28 -21.30
CA GLU A 440 -23.84 -48.35 -22.30
C GLU A 440 -23.29 -48.52 -23.73
N ALA A 441 -22.19 -47.85 -24.05
CA ALA A 441 -21.51 -47.99 -25.34
C ALA A 441 -20.93 -49.40 -25.52
N ASP A 442 -20.28 -49.95 -24.49
CA ASP A 442 -19.74 -51.32 -24.52
C ASP A 442 -20.85 -52.36 -24.67
N ALA A 443 -21.99 -52.16 -23.98
CA ALA A 443 -23.17 -53.01 -24.14
C ALA A 443 -23.74 -52.96 -25.56
N ALA A 444 -23.79 -51.77 -26.19
CA ALA A 444 -24.24 -51.60 -27.57
C ALA A 444 -23.32 -52.29 -28.60
N LEU A 445 -22.03 -52.46 -28.27
CA LEU A 445 -21.07 -53.24 -29.05
C LEU A 445 -21.16 -54.75 -28.81
N GLY A 446 -22.07 -55.21 -27.94
CA GLY A 446 -22.25 -56.62 -27.60
C GLY A 446 -21.15 -57.17 -26.69
N LEU A 447 -20.45 -56.31 -25.94
CA LEU A 447 -19.47 -56.70 -24.93
C LEU A 447 -20.15 -57.08 -23.61
N ASP A 448 -19.52 -57.95 -22.82
CA ASP A 448 -20.01 -58.34 -21.51
C ASP A 448 -19.82 -57.22 -20.48
N VAL A 449 -20.93 -56.67 -19.99
CA VAL A 449 -20.99 -55.60 -18.98
C VAL A 449 -21.51 -56.09 -17.62
N SER A 450 -21.73 -57.40 -17.46
CA SER A 450 -22.32 -57.99 -16.24
C SER A 450 -21.49 -57.73 -14.97
N TYR A 451 -20.18 -57.47 -15.13
CA TYR A 451 -19.28 -57.11 -14.03
C TYR A 451 -19.70 -55.82 -13.31
N ALA A 452 -20.44 -54.92 -13.97
CA ALA A 452 -20.87 -53.66 -13.36
C ALA A 452 -21.96 -53.83 -12.28
N ALA A 453 -22.72 -54.93 -12.33
CA ALA A 453 -23.73 -55.25 -11.33
C ALA A 453 -23.15 -55.79 -10.01
N SER A 454 -21.85 -56.08 -9.97
CA SER A 454 -21.13 -56.52 -8.79
C SER A 454 -20.32 -55.37 -8.19
N ALA A 455 -19.89 -55.51 -6.93
CA ALA A 455 -18.92 -54.60 -6.35
C ALA A 455 -17.58 -54.65 -7.11
N LEU A 456 -16.78 -53.58 -6.99
CA LEU A 456 -15.44 -53.54 -7.58
C LEU A 456 -14.62 -54.74 -7.10
N PRO A 457 -13.87 -55.42 -7.98
CA PRO A 457 -13.01 -56.52 -7.57
C PRO A 457 -11.91 -56.02 -6.63
N SER A 458 -11.47 -56.84 -5.67
CA SER A 458 -10.35 -56.49 -4.79
C SER A 458 -9.04 -56.33 -5.58
N THR A 459 -8.83 -57.24 -6.54
CA THR A 459 -7.68 -57.28 -7.43
C THR A 459 -8.15 -57.49 -8.85
N LEU A 460 -7.62 -56.71 -9.78
CA LEU A 460 -7.87 -56.82 -11.21
C LEU A 460 -6.61 -57.35 -11.90
N ILE A 461 -6.75 -58.42 -12.69
CA ILE A 461 -5.69 -58.88 -13.59
C ILE A 461 -5.90 -58.18 -14.93
N ALA A 462 -4.93 -57.38 -15.37
CA ALA A 462 -5.06 -56.55 -16.57
C ALA A 462 -3.79 -56.52 -17.42
N GLU A 463 -3.98 -56.33 -18.72
CA GLU A 463 -2.94 -56.05 -19.70
C GLU A 463 -2.48 -54.59 -19.55
N ASP A 464 -1.18 -54.36 -19.36
CA ASP A 464 -0.56 -53.03 -19.33
C ASP A 464 -0.34 -52.47 -20.76
N GLN A 465 0.25 -51.28 -20.86
CA GLN A 465 0.52 -50.63 -22.15
C GLN A 465 1.51 -51.41 -23.03
N ASP A 466 2.41 -52.20 -22.42
CA ASP A 466 3.41 -53.03 -23.10
C ASP A 466 2.88 -54.46 -23.40
N ARG A 467 1.57 -54.68 -23.21
CA ARG A 467 0.90 -55.98 -23.37
C ARG A 467 1.38 -57.07 -22.40
N ASN A 468 1.87 -56.69 -21.24
CA ASN A 468 2.18 -57.62 -20.15
C ASN A 468 1.04 -57.63 -19.13
N PHE A 469 0.85 -58.75 -18.45
CA PHE A 469 -0.19 -58.89 -17.44
C PHE A 469 0.33 -58.51 -16.05
N THR A 470 -0.48 -57.75 -15.32
CA THR A 470 -0.20 -57.35 -13.94
C THR A 470 -1.45 -57.47 -13.06
N ALA A 471 -1.23 -57.54 -11.75
CA ALA A 471 -2.28 -57.52 -10.75
C ALA A 471 -2.38 -56.11 -10.13
N ILE A 472 -3.58 -55.53 -10.15
CA ILE A 472 -3.87 -54.19 -9.65
C ILE A 472 -4.79 -54.32 -8.43
N SER A 473 -4.32 -53.91 -7.25
CA SER A 473 -5.10 -53.95 -5.99
C SER A 473 -6.12 -52.81 -5.91
N VAL A 474 -7.16 -52.88 -6.75
CA VAL A 474 -8.19 -51.83 -6.95
C VAL A 474 -8.76 -51.29 -5.63
N GLN A 475 -9.34 -52.15 -4.80
CA GLN A 475 -9.98 -51.72 -3.56
C GLN A 475 -8.97 -51.11 -2.58
N GLN A 476 -7.75 -51.66 -2.50
CA GLN A 476 -6.72 -51.17 -1.59
C GLN A 476 -6.24 -49.77 -2.01
N ILE A 477 -6.04 -49.54 -3.31
CA ILE A 477 -5.65 -48.23 -3.85
C ILE A 477 -6.69 -47.18 -3.46
N LEU A 478 -7.97 -47.47 -3.72
CA LEU A 478 -9.07 -46.55 -3.45
C LEU A 478 -9.31 -46.33 -1.95
N GLN A 479 -9.27 -47.39 -1.13
CA GLN A 479 -9.41 -47.29 0.32
C GLN A 479 -8.28 -46.49 0.96
N THR A 480 -7.04 -46.69 0.49
CA THR A 480 -5.88 -45.93 1.00
C THR A 480 -6.05 -44.44 0.71
N LYS A 481 -6.50 -44.09 -0.50
CA LYS A 481 -6.76 -42.69 -0.91
C LYS A 481 -7.96 -42.08 -0.20
N LEU A 482 -9.03 -42.86 0.01
CA LEU A 482 -10.20 -42.42 0.76
C LEU A 482 -9.82 -42.13 2.22
N TYR A 483 -9.08 -43.04 2.88
CA TYR A 483 -8.64 -42.85 4.26
C TYR A 483 -7.68 -41.66 4.41
N SER A 484 -6.73 -41.47 3.47
CA SER A 484 -5.86 -40.30 3.51
C SER A 484 -6.64 -38.99 3.36
N THR A 485 -7.61 -38.96 2.45
CA THR A 485 -8.47 -37.79 2.19
C THR A 485 -9.31 -37.45 3.42
N LEU A 486 -9.93 -38.45 4.06
CA LEU A 486 -10.69 -38.26 5.29
C LEU A 486 -9.81 -37.74 6.43
N ASN A 487 -8.61 -38.29 6.60
CA ASN A 487 -7.67 -37.79 7.60
C ASN A 487 -7.26 -36.33 7.35
N ASP A 488 -7.02 -35.95 6.09
CA ASP A 488 -6.68 -34.57 5.74
C ASP A 488 -7.86 -33.62 6.00
N LEU A 489 -9.09 -34.02 5.66
CA LEU A 489 -10.31 -33.25 5.96
C LEU A 489 -10.56 -33.13 7.47
N SER A 490 -10.41 -34.22 8.24
CA SER A 490 -10.53 -34.17 9.71
C SER A 490 -9.46 -33.31 10.36
N ARG A 491 -8.22 -33.33 9.83
CA ARG A 491 -7.15 -32.43 10.28
C ARG A 491 -7.53 -30.97 10.02
N LEU A 492 -8.01 -30.67 8.81
CA LEU A 492 -8.44 -29.32 8.43
C LEU A 492 -9.62 -28.82 9.28
N GLN A 493 -10.62 -29.67 9.50
CA GLN A 493 -11.75 -29.38 10.38
C GLN A 493 -11.26 -28.99 11.77
N LYS A 494 -10.35 -29.78 12.36
CA LYS A 494 -9.74 -29.46 13.65
C LYS A 494 -8.99 -28.13 13.64
N GLN A 495 -8.16 -27.88 12.61
CA GLN A 495 -7.42 -26.62 12.47
C GLN A 495 -8.35 -25.40 12.37
N LEU A 496 -9.45 -25.51 11.63
CA LEU A 496 -10.46 -24.46 11.52
C LEU A 496 -11.21 -24.25 12.84
N THR A 497 -11.53 -25.31 13.58
CA THR A 497 -12.14 -25.20 14.92
C THR A 497 -11.19 -24.52 15.91
N ASP A 498 -9.91 -24.90 15.92
CA ASP A 498 -8.88 -24.26 16.75
C ASP A 498 -8.75 -22.77 16.40
N GLN A 499 -8.80 -22.44 15.11
CA GLN A 499 -8.71 -21.07 14.62
C GLN A 499 -9.96 -20.23 14.88
N GLN A 500 -11.14 -20.84 14.87
CA GLN A 500 -12.39 -20.21 15.32
C GLN A 500 -12.25 -19.76 16.78
N LEU A 501 -11.62 -20.59 17.62
CA LEU A 501 -11.39 -20.30 19.02
C LEU A 501 -10.33 -19.21 19.20
N ASP A 502 -9.27 -19.21 18.39
CA ASP A 502 -8.24 -18.17 18.36
C ASP A 502 -8.82 -16.80 17.94
N PHE A 503 -9.64 -16.76 16.89
CA PHE A 503 -10.37 -15.54 16.51
C PHE A 503 -11.29 -15.06 17.65
N ALA A 504 -12.04 -15.94 18.31
CA ALA A 504 -12.85 -15.52 19.45
C ALA A 504 -12.03 -14.94 20.63
N GLN A 505 -10.77 -15.37 20.80
CA GLN A 505 -9.85 -14.79 21.78
C GLN A 505 -9.28 -13.45 21.32
N GLN A 506 -8.87 -13.34 20.05
CA GLN A 506 -8.38 -12.10 19.45
C GLN A 506 -9.47 -11.01 19.47
N ASP A 507 -10.73 -11.35 19.22
CA ASP A 507 -11.88 -10.43 19.28
C ASP A 507 -11.97 -9.76 20.66
N LYS A 508 -11.94 -10.57 21.72
CA LYS A 508 -11.96 -10.08 23.11
C LYS A 508 -10.75 -9.22 23.45
N LEU A 509 -9.57 -9.61 22.98
CA LEU A 509 -8.32 -8.94 23.30
C LEU A 509 -8.24 -7.56 22.61
N ILE A 510 -8.62 -7.49 21.32
CA ILE A 510 -8.69 -6.24 20.56
C ILE A 510 -9.75 -5.30 21.13
N LEU A 511 -10.91 -5.83 21.53
CA LEU A 511 -11.96 -5.05 22.20
C LEU A 511 -11.43 -4.42 23.51
N GLN A 512 -10.71 -5.21 24.32
CA GLN A 512 -10.10 -4.73 25.56
C GLN A 512 -9.01 -3.69 25.32
N GLU A 513 -8.12 -3.90 24.34
CA GLU A 513 -7.11 -2.91 23.97
C GLU A 513 -7.73 -1.60 23.47
N TRP A 514 -8.82 -1.67 22.71
CA TRP A 514 -9.55 -0.49 22.24
C TRP A 514 -10.18 0.28 23.41
N HIS A 515 -10.79 -0.43 24.36
CA HIS A 515 -11.33 0.14 25.61
C HIS A 515 -10.25 0.89 26.39
N GLU A 516 -9.11 0.24 26.65
CA GLU A 516 -8.00 0.84 27.41
C GLU A 516 -7.40 2.06 26.69
N ALA A 517 -7.25 2.02 25.36
CA ALA A 517 -6.71 3.13 24.58
C ALA A 517 -7.63 4.37 24.63
N VAL A 518 -8.95 4.19 24.48
CA VAL A 518 -9.93 5.28 24.56
C VAL A 518 -9.98 5.84 25.99
N LEU A 519 -9.97 4.99 27.00
CA LEU A 519 -9.93 5.42 28.40
C LEU A 519 -8.68 6.28 28.68
N LYS A 520 -7.51 5.84 28.21
CA LYS A 520 -6.25 6.58 28.37
C LYS A 520 -6.29 7.95 27.69
N GLN A 521 -6.85 8.04 26.48
CA GLN A 521 -7.04 9.31 25.79
C GLN A 521 -7.89 10.29 26.62
N HIS A 522 -8.97 9.81 27.24
CA HIS A 522 -9.80 10.63 28.12
C HIS A 522 -9.10 11.04 29.41
N GLN A 523 -8.26 10.17 29.98
CA GLN A 523 -7.42 10.50 31.14
C GLN A 523 -6.42 11.61 30.82
N GLU A 524 -5.69 11.51 29.70
CA GLU A 524 -4.72 12.51 29.24
C GLU A 524 -5.40 13.86 28.97
N GLU A 525 -6.58 13.85 28.33
CA GLU A 525 -7.32 15.08 28.08
C GLU A 525 -7.86 15.71 29.37
N ASN A 526 -8.30 14.90 30.33
CA ASN A 526 -8.70 15.38 31.64
C ASN A 526 -7.52 16.00 32.44
N GLU A 527 -6.32 15.42 32.36
CA GLU A 527 -5.11 16.01 32.96
C GLU A 527 -4.82 17.40 32.37
N ARG A 528 -4.92 17.57 31.05
CA ARG A 528 -4.79 18.88 30.39
C ARG A 528 -5.81 19.90 30.91
N TYR A 529 -7.06 19.47 31.13
CA TYR A 529 -8.06 20.34 31.73
C TYR A 529 -7.74 20.70 33.19
N LEU A 530 -7.21 19.78 33.98
CA LEU A 530 -6.78 20.05 35.36
C LEU A 530 -5.62 21.05 35.44
N GLU A 531 -4.66 20.96 34.51
CA GLU A 531 -3.56 21.91 34.35
C GLU A 531 -4.08 23.29 33.94
N ARG A 532 -4.88 23.37 32.86
CA ARG A 532 -5.47 24.64 32.41
C ARG A 532 -6.30 25.34 33.49
N LEU A 533 -7.05 24.57 34.29
CA LEU A 533 -7.81 25.13 35.41
C LEU A 533 -6.93 25.56 36.58
N GLU A 534 -5.77 24.95 36.78
CA GLU A 534 -4.80 25.41 37.77
C GLU A 534 -4.11 26.69 37.32
N ASP A 535 -3.65 26.74 36.07
CA ASP A 535 -3.03 27.92 35.48
C ASP A 535 -3.99 29.11 35.51
N PHE A 536 -5.25 28.89 35.11
CA PHE A 536 -6.31 29.88 35.21
C PHE A 536 -6.49 30.38 36.65
N ARG A 537 -6.51 29.47 37.63
CA ARG A 537 -6.68 29.82 39.04
C ARG A 537 -5.52 30.69 39.54
N ILE A 538 -4.29 30.34 39.20
CA ILE A 538 -3.09 31.09 39.59
C ILE A 538 -3.13 32.47 38.94
N GLU A 539 -3.32 32.53 37.62
CA GLU A 539 -3.34 33.78 36.85
C GLU A 539 -4.44 34.73 37.33
N ALA A 540 -5.67 34.23 37.54
CA ALA A 540 -6.78 35.02 38.06
C ALA A 540 -6.49 35.54 39.48
N SER A 541 -5.84 34.73 40.33
CA SER A 541 -5.53 35.11 41.71
C SER A 541 -4.39 36.12 41.83
N GLU A 542 -3.43 36.15 40.91
CA GLU A 542 -2.33 37.12 40.88
C GLU A 542 -2.77 38.45 40.25
N THR A 543 -3.59 38.39 39.20
CA THR A 543 -3.99 39.56 38.40
C THR A 543 -5.12 40.37 39.05
N LEU A 544 -5.89 39.79 39.96
CA LEU A 544 -7.05 40.42 40.62
C LEU A 544 -6.78 40.83 42.09
N ARG A 545 -5.51 40.98 42.51
CA ARG A 545 -5.15 41.47 43.86
C ARG A 545 -5.32 42.98 44.00
N LEU A 546 -6.01 43.42 45.06
CA LEU A 546 -6.06 44.81 45.52
C LEU A 546 -5.12 44.98 46.72
N ASP A 547 -4.14 45.90 46.63
CA ASP A 547 -3.34 46.31 47.79
C ASP A 547 -4.13 47.32 48.66
N GLU A 548 -3.94 47.31 49.99
CA GLU A 548 -4.58 48.24 50.92
C GLU A 548 -4.06 49.68 50.72
N ILE A 549 -4.96 50.64 50.49
CA ILE A 549 -4.62 52.06 50.27
C ILE A 549 -4.85 52.87 51.55
N GLU A 550 -3.81 53.61 51.98
CA GLU A 550 -3.89 54.65 53.03
C GLU A 550 -4.49 55.96 52.48
N MET A 551 -5.39 56.57 53.27
CA MET A 551 -6.08 57.82 52.94
C MET A 551 -5.17 59.05 53.07
N PRO A 552 -5.13 59.97 52.09
CA PRO A 552 -4.58 61.31 52.29
C PRO A 552 -5.63 62.25 52.93
N ASP A 553 -5.19 63.00 53.95
CA ASP A 553 -5.96 63.98 54.72
C ASP A 553 -6.43 65.20 53.89
N ASP A 554 -7.46 65.87 54.41
CA ASP A 554 -8.10 67.11 53.92
C ASP A 554 -7.11 68.12 53.32
N SER A 555 -7.18 68.30 52.00
CA SER A 555 -6.60 69.46 51.31
C SER A 555 -7.67 70.10 50.43
N ASP A 556 -7.79 71.43 50.48
CA ASP A 556 -8.81 72.25 49.79
C ASP A 556 -8.69 72.27 48.24
N ASP A 557 -8.03 71.28 47.63
CA ASP A 557 -7.89 71.15 46.18
C ASP A 557 -8.80 70.04 45.63
N PHE A 558 -9.96 70.46 45.13
CA PHE A 558 -10.96 69.58 44.53
C PHE A 558 -10.41 68.78 43.33
N GLU A 559 -9.36 69.26 42.64
CA GLU A 559 -8.77 68.60 41.46
C GLU A 559 -7.98 67.34 41.88
N LEU A 560 -7.22 67.41 42.97
CA LEU A 560 -6.38 66.30 43.50
C LEU A 560 -7.20 65.20 44.18
N GLN A 561 -8.29 65.56 44.86
CA GLN A 561 -9.23 64.58 45.43
C GLN A 561 -10.03 63.86 44.34
N ILE A 562 -10.45 64.56 43.27
CA ILE A 562 -11.09 63.93 42.11
C ILE A 562 -10.09 63.06 41.35
N GLN A 563 -8.83 63.48 41.17
CA GLN A 563 -7.81 62.65 40.48
C GLN A 563 -7.51 61.36 41.22
N SER A 564 -7.36 61.39 42.55
CA SER A 564 -7.09 60.19 43.36
C SER A 564 -8.27 59.22 43.36
N LEU A 565 -9.50 59.73 43.53
CA LEU A 565 -10.73 58.92 43.45
C LEU A 565 -11.04 58.44 42.02
N SER A 566 -10.69 59.21 40.98
CA SER A 566 -10.87 58.81 39.58
C SER A 566 -9.87 57.72 39.19
N LYS A 567 -8.62 57.81 39.66
CA LYS A 567 -7.62 56.77 39.46
C LYS A 567 -8.03 55.45 40.11
N GLU A 568 -8.57 55.48 41.34
CA GLU A 568 -9.11 54.27 41.96
C GLU A 568 -10.36 53.73 41.25
N PHE A 569 -11.25 54.57 40.73
CA PHE A 569 -12.36 54.11 39.88
C PHE A 569 -11.89 53.50 38.55
N GLU A 570 -10.84 54.05 37.96
CA GLU A 570 -10.26 53.60 36.69
C GLU A 570 -9.52 52.26 36.87
N ASP A 571 -8.76 52.11 37.96
CA ASP A 571 -8.16 50.83 38.35
C ASP A 571 -9.24 49.78 38.63
N LEU A 572 -10.30 50.12 39.36
CA LEU A 572 -11.41 49.20 39.68
C LEU A 572 -12.24 48.85 38.43
N ALA A 573 -12.41 49.78 37.48
CA ALA A 573 -13.03 49.52 36.18
C ALA A 573 -12.17 48.60 35.31
N GLN A 574 -10.84 48.78 35.29
CA GLN A 574 -9.91 47.89 34.61
C GLN A 574 -9.91 46.48 35.24
N TYR A 575 -9.99 46.37 36.56
CA TYR A 575 -10.13 45.07 37.24
C TYR A 575 -11.49 44.41 36.99
N GLN A 576 -12.58 45.18 36.89
CA GLN A 576 -13.91 44.65 36.50
C GLN A 576 -13.97 44.20 35.03
N GLU A 577 -13.27 44.87 34.12
CA GLU A 577 -13.18 44.43 32.72
C GLU A 577 -12.31 43.17 32.59
N LYS A 578 -11.22 43.07 33.35
CA LYS A 578 -10.40 41.86 33.46
C LYS A 578 -11.18 40.70 34.07
N LEU A 579 -11.98 40.94 35.13
CA LEU A 579 -12.85 39.94 35.74
C LEU A 579 -13.84 39.36 34.71
N LYS A 580 -14.49 40.20 33.90
CA LYS A 580 -15.38 39.74 32.82
C LYS A 580 -14.64 38.90 31.78
N LYS A 581 -13.40 39.25 31.42
CA LYS A 581 -12.56 38.44 30.51
C LYS A 581 -12.27 37.06 31.11
N TYR A 582 -11.95 36.99 32.41
CA TYR A 582 -11.73 35.71 33.10
C TYR A 582 -13.03 34.90 33.29
N GLU A 583 -14.19 35.54 33.51
CA GLU A 583 -15.49 34.86 33.53
C GLU A 583 -15.80 34.21 32.16
N ILE A 584 -15.56 34.93 31.06
CA ILE A 584 -15.72 34.39 29.70
C ILE A 584 -14.74 33.25 29.43
N GLN A 585 -13.48 33.36 29.86
CA GLN A 585 -12.50 32.29 29.72
C GLN A 585 -12.88 31.03 30.52
N LEU A 586 -13.42 31.20 31.73
CA LEU A 586 -13.92 30.08 32.54
C LEU A 586 -15.15 29.43 31.90
N GLU A 587 -16.04 30.22 31.30
CA GLU A 587 -17.21 29.73 30.56
C GLU A 587 -16.79 28.92 29.32
N ILE A 588 -15.78 29.37 28.57
CA ILE A 588 -15.19 28.62 27.44
C ILE A 588 -14.59 27.28 27.93
N LEU A 589 -13.85 27.29 29.04
CA LEU A 589 -13.31 26.06 29.63
C LEU A 589 -14.43 25.14 30.13
N GLN A 590 -15.51 25.69 30.69
CA GLN A 590 -16.68 24.94 31.15
C GLN A 590 -17.46 24.31 29.99
N GLU A 591 -17.63 25.01 28.88
CA GLU A 591 -18.27 24.46 27.68
C GLU A 591 -17.42 23.35 27.06
N GLY A 592 -16.09 23.51 27.00
CA GLY A 592 -15.17 22.46 26.57
C GLY A 592 -15.22 21.21 27.47
N LEU A 593 -15.34 21.39 28.79
CA LEU A 593 -15.41 20.30 29.75
C LEU A 593 -16.77 19.57 29.77
N ASN A 594 -17.84 20.28 29.38
CA ASN A 594 -19.19 19.71 29.22
C ASN A 594 -19.37 19.01 27.86
N LYS A 595 -18.49 19.26 26.90
CA LYS A 595 -18.41 18.58 25.59
C LYS A 595 -17.03 17.90 25.44
N PRO A 596 -16.71 16.88 26.27
CA PRO A 596 -15.45 16.15 26.13
C PRO A 596 -15.39 15.43 24.78
N VAL A 597 -14.19 14.94 24.44
CA VAL A 597 -13.94 14.18 23.21
C VAL A 597 -15.04 13.10 23.01
N PRO A 598 -15.65 12.98 21.82
CA PRO A 598 -16.71 11.99 21.61
C PRO A 598 -16.16 10.56 21.71
N TYR A 599 -16.93 9.68 22.36
CA TYR A 599 -16.63 8.24 22.39
C TYR A 599 -17.02 7.57 21.06
N PRO A 600 -16.30 6.52 20.64
CA PRO A 600 -16.70 5.73 19.48
C PRO A 600 -18.01 4.97 19.76
N GLU A 601 -19.11 5.32 19.09
CA GLU A 601 -20.46 4.73 19.33
C GLU A 601 -20.47 3.20 19.32
N ARG A 602 -19.66 2.59 18.46
CA ARG A 602 -19.60 1.14 18.28
C ARG A 602 -18.93 0.41 19.43
N LEU A 603 -17.90 1.01 20.03
CA LEU A 603 -17.26 0.48 21.23
C LEU A 603 -18.22 0.50 22.41
N CYS A 604 -19.04 1.55 22.54
CA CYS A 604 -20.07 1.63 23.58
C CYS A 604 -21.20 0.59 23.43
N GLN A 605 -21.48 0.12 22.20
CA GLN A 605 -22.44 -0.97 21.98
C GLN A 605 -21.90 -2.33 22.44
N ASP A 606 -20.59 -2.55 22.25
CA ASP A 606 -19.92 -3.81 22.56
C ASP A 606 -19.38 -3.85 24.02
N ASP A 607 -19.09 -2.70 24.66
CA ASP A 607 -18.73 -2.55 26.08
C ASP A 607 -19.37 -1.32 26.75
N ASN A 608 -20.46 -1.56 27.49
CA ASN A 608 -21.21 -0.51 28.20
C ASN A 608 -20.43 0.15 29.36
N ARG A 609 -19.33 -0.46 29.84
CA ARG A 609 -18.58 0.05 31.02
C ARG A 609 -17.80 1.33 30.71
N LEU A 610 -17.43 1.54 29.45
CA LEU A 610 -16.64 2.70 29.02
C LEU A 610 -17.33 4.04 29.36
N ILE A 611 -18.66 4.10 29.24
CA ILE A 611 -19.42 5.33 29.49
C ILE A 611 -19.26 5.77 30.94
N GLU A 612 -19.43 4.85 31.89
CA GLU A 612 -19.29 5.15 33.33
C GLU A 612 -17.85 5.51 33.71
N GLU A 613 -16.86 4.82 33.15
CA GLU A 613 -15.44 5.07 33.45
C GLU A 613 -14.94 6.41 32.86
N VAL A 614 -15.40 6.79 31.66
CA VAL A 614 -15.09 8.09 31.05
C VAL A 614 -15.77 9.24 31.80
N GLU A 615 -17.03 9.09 32.21
CA GLU A 615 -17.68 10.10 33.06
C GLU A 615 -16.93 10.28 34.40
N GLY A 616 -16.43 9.18 34.97
CA GLY A 616 -15.59 9.18 36.15
C GLY A 616 -14.33 10.04 36.00
N CYS A 617 -13.66 10.00 34.84
CA CYS A 617 -12.41 10.73 34.57
C CYS A 617 -12.56 12.24 34.81
N TYR A 618 -13.66 12.86 34.36
CA TYR A 618 -13.82 14.32 34.39
C TYR A 618 -14.35 14.89 35.71
N THR A 619 -14.64 14.04 36.70
CA THR A 619 -15.24 14.45 37.99
C THR A 619 -14.35 15.45 38.75
N ALA A 620 -13.03 15.24 38.75
CA ALA A 620 -12.08 16.10 39.43
C ALA A 620 -12.01 17.51 38.79
N SER A 621 -11.98 17.57 37.46
CA SER A 621 -11.95 18.83 36.70
C SER A 621 -13.24 19.62 36.83
N LYS A 622 -14.40 18.95 36.79
CA LYS A 622 -15.72 19.57 37.07
C LYS A 622 -15.77 20.20 38.47
N LYS A 623 -15.22 19.53 39.48
CA LYS A 623 -15.14 20.05 40.85
C LYS A 623 -14.20 21.26 40.94
N LYS A 624 -13.06 21.24 40.25
CA LYS A 624 -12.07 22.32 40.23
C LYS A 624 -12.56 23.56 39.47
N MET A 625 -13.31 23.34 38.38
CA MET A 625 -14.05 24.37 37.64
C MET A 625 -15.03 25.13 38.55
N SER A 626 -15.83 24.39 39.32
CA SER A 626 -16.78 24.96 40.29
C SER A 626 -16.06 25.81 41.35
N LEU A 627 -14.88 25.37 41.81
CA LEU A 627 -14.06 26.13 42.76
C LEU A 627 -13.55 27.46 42.16
N CYS A 628 -13.05 27.44 40.92
CA CYS A 628 -12.58 28.65 40.23
C CYS A 628 -13.74 29.65 40.01
N GLY A 629 -14.93 29.15 39.66
CA GLY A 629 -16.14 29.97 39.54
C GLY A 629 -16.59 30.60 40.86
N GLN A 630 -16.47 29.88 41.97
CA GLN A 630 -16.74 30.45 43.30
C GLN A 630 -15.75 31.55 43.67
N GLN A 631 -14.46 31.36 43.37
CA GLN A 631 -13.42 32.36 43.64
C GLN A 631 -13.64 33.66 42.84
N LEU A 632 -13.96 33.57 41.55
CA LEU A 632 -14.29 34.75 40.73
C LEU A 632 -15.54 35.47 41.26
N HIS A 633 -16.55 34.72 41.71
CA HIS A 633 -17.78 35.30 42.27
C HIS A 633 -17.54 36.04 43.61
N GLU A 634 -16.63 35.56 44.45
CA GLU A 634 -16.22 36.25 45.67
C GLU A 634 -15.44 37.54 45.38
N ILE A 635 -14.54 37.52 44.39
CA ILE A 635 -13.81 38.71 43.93
C ILE A 635 -14.79 39.76 43.34
N ALA A 636 -15.79 39.31 42.56
CA ALA A 636 -16.84 40.17 42.01
C ALA A 636 -17.62 40.92 43.11
N LYS A 637 -17.99 40.22 44.19
CA LYS A 637 -18.67 40.82 45.34
C LYS A 637 -17.79 41.84 46.08
N LEU A 638 -16.49 41.57 46.18
CA LEU A 638 -15.52 42.48 46.80
C LEU A 638 -15.42 43.79 46.01
N PHE A 639 -15.30 43.71 44.68
CA PHE A 639 -15.29 44.89 43.80
C PHE A 639 -16.59 45.69 43.87
N GLU A 640 -17.75 45.04 43.92
CA GLU A 640 -19.04 45.75 43.98
C GLU A 640 -19.23 46.48 45.32
N SER A 641 -18.77 45.91 46.43
CA SER A 641 -18.82 46.57 47.76
C SER A 641 -17.90 47.81 47.85
N ARG A 642 -16.76 47.79 47.16
CA ARG A 642 -15.78 48.89 47.12
C ARG A 642 -16.28 50.03 46.22
N LYS A 643 -16.94 49.69 45.12
CA LYS A 643 -17.61 50.63 44.20
C LYS A 643 -18.73 51.43 44.88
N GLU A 644 -19.58 50.80 45.70
CA GLU A 644 -20.64 51.50 46.44
C GLU A 644 -20.10 52.58 47.41
N VAL A 645 -18.93 52.36 48.02
CA VAL A 645 -18.28 53.32 48.93
C VAL A 645 -17.71 54.53 48.17
N LEU A 646 -17.04 54.29 47.05
CA LEU A 646 -16.48 55.34 46.19
C LEU A 646 -17.59 56.17 45.51
N GLU A 647 -18.70 55.56 45.09
CA GLU A 647 -19.87 56.23 44.50
C GLU A 647 -20.54 57.24 45.47
N GLY A 648 -20.53 56.94 46.77
CA GLY A 648 -21.07 57.84 47.81
C GLY A 648 -20.25 59.13 47.99
N GLN A 649 -18.93 59.07 47.80
CA GLN A 649 -18.03 60.23 47.88
C GLN A 649 -18.02 61.04 46.58
N LEU A 650 -18.11 60.37 45.43
CA LEU A 650 -18.18 60.98 44.11
C LEU A 650 -19.43 61.86 43.94
N ARG A 651 -20.60 61.45 44.47
CA ARG A 651 -21.86 62.22 44.39
C ARG A 651 -21.82 63.58 45.10
N LYS A 652 -20.98 63.77 46.13
CA LYS A 652 -20.82 65.08 46.80
C LYS A 652 -19.97 66.04 45.99
N VAL A 653 -18.96 65.55 45.28
CA VAL A 653 -18.03 66.34 44.47
C VAL A 653 -18.59 66.62 43.07
N GLN A 654 -19.40 65.71 42.52
CA GLN A 654 -20.08 65.85 41.22
C GLN A 654 -21.19 66.92 41.19
N ALA A 655 -21.80 67.25 42.33
CA ALA A 655 -22.78 68.35 42.41
C ALA A 655 -22.15 69.74 42.17
N ALA A 656 -20.85 69.90 42.43
CA ALA A 656 -20.09 71.12 42.11
C ALA A 656 -19.54 71.12 40.67
N LYS A 657 -19.32 69.93 40.07
CA LYS A 657 -18.82 69.76 38.69
C LYS A 657 -19.88 69.93 37.60
N ALA A 658 -21.16 69.73 37.91
CA ALA A 658 -22.28 69.87 36.96
C ALA A 658 -22.45 71.29 36.38
N PHE A 659 -21.81 72.31 36.97
CA PHE A 659 -21.72 73.67 36.39
C PHE A 659 -20.55 73.83 35.40
N ALA A 660 -19.52 72.99 35.48
CA ALA A 660 -18.30 73.08 34.66
C ALA A 660 -18.37 72.26 33.36
N GLU A 661 -19.26 71.27 33.27
CA GLU A 661 -19.42 70.37 32.11
C GLU A 661 -20.21 70.97 30.93
N ALA A 662 -20.61 72.25 31.00
CA ALA A 662 -21.12 73.01 29.87
C ALA A 662 -20.03 73.58 28.93
N MET A 663 -18.74 73.33 29.20
CA MET A 663 -17.59 73.88 28.47
C MET A 663 -16.62 72.77 27.99
N ARG A 664 -17.09 71.78 27.21
CA ARG A 664 -16.25 70.65 26.73
C ARG A 664 -16.58 70.16 25.30
N SER A 665 -16.81 71.07 24.36
CA SER A 665 -17.02 70.72 22.94
C SER A 665 -16.20 71.54 21.93
N SER A 666 -15.08 72.17 22.33
CA SER A 666 -14.31 73.03 21.41
C SER A 666 -12.83 73.19 21.78
N ASN A 667 -12.09 72.10 22.04
CA ASN A 667 -10.65 72.17 22.34
C ASN A 667 -9.76 71.71 21.17
N PRO A 668 -8.83 72.53 20.65
CA PRO A 668 -7.96 72.17 19.51
C PRO A 668 -6.92 71.09 19.83
N GLU A 669 -6.50 70.94 21.09
CA GLU A 669 -5.50 69.93 21.48
C GLU A 669 -6.02 68.49 21.32
N ASP A 670 -7.31 68.26 21.53
CA ASP A 670 -7.93 66.92 21.38
C ASP A 670 -8.07 66.50 19.90
N ILE A 671 -8.16 67.46 18.97
CA ILE A 671 -8.17 67.19 17.51
C ILE A 671 -6.75 66.91 16.99
N GLU A 672 -5.70 67.46 17.63
CA GLU A 672 -4.29 67.17 17.30
C GLU A 672 -3.88 65.74 17.72
N ILE A 673 -4.41 65.23 18.83
CA ILE A 673 -4.23 63.82 19.23
C ILE A 673 -4.89 62.90 18.20
N LEU A 674 -6.13 63.22 17.77
CA LEU A 674 -6.84 62.47 16.73
C LEU A 674 -6.10 62.48 15.38
N LEU A 675 -5.46 63.59 15.02
CA LEU A 675 -4.62 63.70 13.82
C LEU A 675 -3.36 62.83 13.92
N SER A 676 -2.69 62.83 15.07
CA SER A 676 -1.49 62.02 15.34
C SER A 676 -1.80 60.52 15.26
N ASP A 677 -2.87 60.06 15.90
CA ASP A 677 -3.29 58.66 15.87
C ASP A 677 -3.63 58.18 14.45
N LYS A 678 -4.23 59.05 13.62
CA LYS A 678 -4.56 58.73 12.22
C LYS A 678 -3.34 58.76 11.29
N GLN A 679 -2.34 59.59 11.57
CA GLN A 679 -1.06 59.58 10.84
C GLN A 679 -0.20 58.36 11.19
N GLU A 680 -0.21 57.91 12.44
CA GLU A 680 0.48 56.69 12.89
C GLU A 680 -0.17 55.43 12.30
N GLN A 681 -1.51 55.35 12.30
CA GLN A 681 -2.26 54.29 11.60
C GLN A 681 -1.95 54.22 10.09
N LEU A 682 -1.72 55.36 9.44
CA LEU A 682 -1.36 55.42 8.02
C LEU A 682 0.08 54.92 7.77
N GLN A 683 1.04 55.27 8.65
CA GLN A 683 2.42 54.80 8.55
C GLN A 683 2.54 53.28 8.79
N GLU A 684 1.83 52.74 9.77
CA GLU A 684 1.79 51.29 10.01
C GLU A 684 1.20 50.54 8.80
N LEU A 685 0.13 51.06 8.20
CA LEU A 685 -0.47 50.48 6.98
C LEU A 685 0.50 50.44 5.79
N PHE A 686 1.32 51.48 5.58
CA PHE A 686 2.32 51.49 4.50
C PHE A 686 3.48 50.51 4.75
N VAL A 687 3.92 50.35 6.00
CA VAL A 687 4.95 49.35 6.38
C VAL A 687 4.42 47.92 6.17
N ILE A 688 3.14 47.68 6.50
CA ILE A 688 2.47 46.40 6.26
C ILE A 688 2.37 46.12 4.76
N GLN A 689 1.96 47.09 3.94
CA GLN A 689 1.88 46.96 2.48
C GLN A 689 3.24 46.68 1.83
N GLU A 690 4.32 47.36 2.25
CA GLU A 690 5.65 47.16 1.70
C GLU A 690 6.18 45.75 2.01
N LYS A 691 5.97 45.28 3.24
CA LYS A 691 6.33 43.92 3.66
C LYS A 691 5.56 42.86 2.87
N ARG A 692 4.26 43.07 2.64
CA ARG A 692 3.41 42.17 1.84
C ARG A 692 3.80 42.16 0.37
N THR A 693 4.14 43.31 -0.20
CA THR A 693 4.61 43.43 -1.60
C THR A 693 5.94 42.69 -1.80
N GLN A 694 6.86 42.78 -0.82
CA GLN A 694 8.10 42.00 -0.83
C GLN A 694 7.84 40.50 -0.72
N ASP A 695 6.92 40.06 0.14
CA ASP A 695 6.55 38.64 0.25
C ASP A 695 5.85 38.10 -1.00
N LEU A 696 5.00 38.89 -1.66
CA LEU A 696 4.35 38.56 -2.93
C LEU A 696 5.37 38.43 -4.07
N SER A 697 6.38 39.30 -4.10
CA SER A 697 7.50 39.22 -5.05
C SER A 697 8.37 37.97 -4.85
N LYS A 698 8.65 37.58 -3.59
CA LYS A 698 9.35 36.33 -3.26
C LYS A 698 8.55 35.10 -3.66
N LYS A 699 7.24 35.07 -3.35
CA LYS A 699 6.34 33.95 -3.69
C LYS A 699 6.22 33.77 -5.22
N ARG A 700 6.15 34.86 -6.00
CA ARG A 700 6.14 34.81 -7.48
C ARG A 700 7.47 34.37 -8.08
N LEU A 701 8.61 34.81 -7.52
CA LEU A 701 9.94 34.34 -7.93
C LEU A 701 10.12 32.84 -7.65
N GLN A 702 9.56 32.35 -6.54
CA GLN A 702 9.59 30.94 -6.16
C GLN A 702 8.71 30.06 -7.08
N LEU A 703 7.58 30.59 -7.57
CA LEU A 703 6.76 29.93 -8.59
C LEU A 703 7.51 29.80 -9.94
N GLN A 704 8.23 30.85 -10.36
CA GLN A 704 9.07 30.82 -11.57
C GLN A 704 10.25 29.85 -11.45
N GLN A 705 10.91 29.79 -10.29
CA GLN A 705 12.01 28.84 -10.05
C GLN A 705 11.53 27.37 -9.99
N ASP A 706 10.34 27.13 -9.43
CA ASP A 706 9.72 25.79 -9.40
C ASP A 706 9.23 25.36 -10.82
N GLU A 707 8.96 26.29 -11.75
CA GLU A 707 8.59 25.99 -13.16
C GLU A 707 9.80 25.76 -14.09
N GLU A 708 10.99 26.29 -13.79
CA GLU A 708 12.19 26.20 -14.65
C GLU A 708 13.17 25.04 -14.32
N SER A 709 13.00 24.29 -13.20
CA SER A 709 13.93 23.24 -12.77
C SER A 709 13.54 21.83 -13.28
N PRO A 710 14.33 21.18 -14.16
CA PRO A 710 14.14 19.78 -14.50
C PRO A 710 14.77 18.88 -13.43
N TYR A 711 13.91 18.24 -12.63
CA TYR A 711 14.24 17.02 -11.85
C TYR A 711 15.43 17.10 -10.88
N ARG A 712 15.43 18.02 -9.91
CA ARG A 712 16.15 17.80 -8.64
C ARG A 712 15.39 18.37 -7.45
N VAL A 713 14.50 17.55 -6.88
CA VAL A 713 14.26 17.59 -5.43
C VAL A 713 15.14 16.48 -4.88
N GLU A 714 16.13 16.82 -4.08
CA GLU A 714 16.97 15.84 -3.38
C GLU A 714 16.09 15.03 -2.41
N ASP A 715 16.23 13.70 -2.42
CA ASP A 715 15.41 12.75 -1.64
C ASP A 715 15.31 13.12 -0.14
N GLU A 716 16.29 13.86 0.40
CA GLU A 716 16.34 14.31 1.81
C GLU A 716 15.19 15.23 2.24
N VAL A 717 14.59 15.99 1.31
CA VAL A 717 13.45 16.88 1.64
C VAL A 717 12.12 16.12 1.66
N LEU A 718 12.05 14.97 0.98
CA LEU A 718 10.84 14.15 0.85
C LEU A 718 10.66 13.14 2.02
N GLU A 719 11.72 12.88 2.80
CA GLU A 719 11.72 11.95 3.94
C GLU A 719 10.95 12.41 5.19
N LYS A 720 10.39 13.63 5.20
CA LYS A 720 9.75 14.22 6.41
C LYS A 720 8.22 14.26 6.39
N VAL A 721 7.55 13.72 5.37
CA VAL A 721 6.10 13.89 5.20
C VAL A 721 5.38 12.56 4.98
N GLU A 722 4.47 12.23 5.89
CA GLU A 722 3.62 11.04 5.81
C GLU A 722 2.52 11.19 4.74
N PRO A 723 2.16 10.14 3.98
CA PRO A 723 2.68 8.76 4.07
C PRO A 723 3.96 8.50 3.23
N LEU A 724 4.48 9.51 2.52
CA LEU A 724 5.60 9.38 1.58
C LEU A 724 6.91 8.96 2.27
N SER A 725 7.18 9.50 3.46
CA SER A 725 8.33 9.13 4.30
C SER A 725 8.30 7.65 4.70
N THR A 726 7.13 7.13 5.07
CA THR A 726 6.97 5.70 5.40
C THR A 726 7.16 4.82 4.18
N LEU A 727 6.61 5.21 3.02
CA LEU A 727 6.78 4.45 1.77
C LEU A 727 8.23 4.46 1.27
N LEU A 728 8.92 5.60 1.33
CA LEU A 728 10.34 5.71 0.98
C LEU A 728 11.22 4.88 1.93
N LYS A 729 10.98 4.95 3.24
CA LYS A 729 11.68 4.09 4.23
C LYS A 729 11.42 2.62 3.99
N LYS A 730 10.19 2.23 3.65
CA LYS A 730 9.81 0.85 3.35
C LYS A 730 10.48 0.34 2.06
N ARG A 731 10.46 1.12 0.97
CA ARG A 731 11.17 0.79 -0.29
C ARG A 731 12.68 0.68 -0.06
N ASN A 732 13.27 1.65 0.63
CA ASN A 732 14.70 1.66 0.90
C ASN A 732 15.10 0.50 1.82
N SER A 733 14.29 0.18 2.83
CA SER A 733 14.48 -1.00 3.69
C SER A 733 14.47 -2.29 2.86
N ILE A 734 13.43 -2.52 2.05
CA ILE A 734 13.32 -3.71 1.18
C ILE A 734 14.50 -3.79 0.20
N THR A 735 14.86 -2.68 -0.43
CA THR A 735 15.99 -2.61 -1.37
C THR A 735 17.31 -2.92 -0.68
N GLN A 736 17.54 -2.39 0.53
CA GLN A 736 18.73 -2.71 1.33
C GLN A 736 18.73 -4.16 1.80
N THR A 737 17.58 -4.74 2.17
CA THR A 737 17.47 -6.15 2.53
C THR A 737 17.79 -7.05 1.34
N ILE A 738 17.28 -6.74 0.14
CA ILE A 738 17.61 -7.49 -1.09
C ILE A 738 19.11 -7.39 -1.38
N LEU A 739 19.69 -6.20 -1.33
CA LEU A 739 21.12 -6.01 -1.61
C LEU A 739 22.02 -6.64 -0.55
N ALA A 740 21.61 -6.61 0.72
CA ALA A 740 22.31 -7.27 1.81
C ALA A 740 22.27 -8.80 1.67
N GLU A 741 21.11 -9.36 1.29
CA GLU A 741 20.97 -10.80 1.03
C GLU A 741 21.86 -11.22 -0.14
N ILE A 742 21.88 -10.43 -1.21
CA ILE A 742 22.75 -10.67 -2.38
C ILE A 742 24.22 -10.55 -2.01
N ALA A 743 24.59 -9.57 -1.18
CA ALA A 743 25.97 -9.43 -0.72
C ALA A 743 26.39 -10.62 0.15
N ALA A 744 25.54 -11.01 1.11
CA ALA A 744 25.79 -12.12 2.04
C ALA A 744 25.92 -13.48 1.34
N HIS A 745 25.10 -13.71 0.31
CA HIS A 745 25.06 -14.97 -0.44
C HIS A 745 25.60 -14.85 -1.87
N SER A 746 26.38 -13.79 -2.15
CA SER A 746 26.88 -13.43 -3.49
C SER A 746 27.59 -14.58 -4.19
N LYS A 747 28.41 -15.33 -3.46
CA LYS A 747 29.14 -16.49 -4.00
C LYS A 747 28.20 -17.60 -4.50
N GLN A 748 27.07 -17.80 -3.83
CA GLN A 748 26.11 -18.87 -4.13
C GLN A 748 25.15 -18.41 -5.23
N ILE A 749 24.64 -17.18 -5.14
CA ILE A 749 23.75 -16.57 -6.13
C ILE A 749 24.43 -16.42 -7.49
N LEU A 750 25.69 -15.96 -7.53
CA LEU A 750 26.46 -15.84 -8.77
C LEU A 750 26.92 -17.17 -9.36
N ALA A 751 26.86 -18.26 -8.58
CA ALA A 751 27.12 -19.60 -9.10
C ALA A 751 25.93 -20.13 -9.92
N VAL A 752 24.70 -19.66 -9.64
CA VAL A 752 23.48 -20.00 -10.40
C VAL A 752 23.50 -19.33 -11.77
N ASP A 753 23.68 -18.01 -11.80
CA ASP A 753 23.86 -17.25 -13.04
C ASP A 753 24.69 -15.98 -12.77
N PRO A 754 25.90 -15.86 -13.34
CA PRO A 754 26.74 -14.67 -13.21
C PRO A 754 26.05 -13.38 -13.68
N GLY A 755 25.06 -13.48 -14.57
CA GLY A 755 24.28 -12.36 -15.11
C GLY A 755 23.36 -11.68 -14.08
N LEU A 756 23.03 -12.35 -12.96
CA LEU A 756 22.12 -11.81 -11.93
C LEU A 756 22.60 -10.47 -11.37
N ALA A 757 23.92 -10.33 -11.09
CA ALA A 757 24.49 -9.12 -10.50
C ALA A 757 24.17 -7.84 -11.29
N ALA A 758 23.99 -7.94 -12.61
CA ALA A 758 23.72 -6.78 -13.45
C ALA A 758 22.34 -6.15 -13.18
N TYR A 759 21.42 -6.87 -12.55
CA TYR A 759 20.02 -6.45 -12.34
C TYR A 759 19.76 -5.92 -10.91
N PHE A 760 20.62 -6.25 -9.95
CA PHE A 760 20.46 -5.85 -8.55
C PHE A 760 21.35 -4.68 -8.20
N ASP A 761 20.90 -3.48 -8.61
CA ASP A 761 21.50 -2.20 -8.31
C ASP A 761 20.46 -1.27 -7.68
N VAL A 762 20.88 -0.43 -6.73
CA VAL A 762 20.02 0.52 -6.02
C VAL A 762 19.24 1.39 -7.00
N LYS A 763 19.89 1.89 -8.06
CA LYS A 763 19.21 2.77 -9.03
C LYS A 763 18.16 2.01 -9.84
N LYS A 764 18.41 0.73 -10.16
CA LYS A 764 17.44 -0.10 -10.89
C LYS A 764 16.24 -0.45 -10.01
N LEU A 765 16.48 -0.89 -8.78
CA LEU A 765 15.43 -1.30 -7.84
C LEU A 765 14.58 -0.13 -7.31
N ASN A 766 15.10 1.11 -7.35
CA ASN A 766 14.35 2.31 -7.01
C ASN A 766 13.50 2.86 -8.18
N SER A 767 13.47 2.19 -9.33
CA SER A 767 12.68 2.58 -10.50
C SER A 767 11.73 1.47 -10.91
N LEU A 768 10.51 1.82 -11.32
CA LEU A 768 9.52 0.83 -11.76
C LEU A 768 10.05 -0.03 -12.92
N ALA A 769 10.66 0.60 -13.94
CA ALA A 769 11.22 -0.08 -15.10
C ALA A 769 12.38 -1.04 -14.74
N GLY A 770 13.20 -0.68 -13.75
CA GLY A 770 14.29 -1.53 -13.29
C GLY A 770 13.81 -2.72 -12.46
N VAL A 771 12.82 -2.53 -11.58
CA VAL A 771 12.18 -3.62 -10.82
C VAL A 771 11.53 -4.64 -11.77
N ASP A 772 10.78 -4.19 -12.77
CA ASP A 772 10.15 -5.06 -13.77
C ASP A 772 11.16 -5.88 -14.58
N ALA A 773 12.31 -5.28 -14.93
CA ALA A 773 13.37 -5.97 -15.64
C ALA A 773 14.03 -7.04 -14.76
N THR A 774 14.30 -6.71 -13.49
CA THR A 774 14.90 -7.62 -12.51
C THR A 774 13.97 -8.78 -12.17
N GLN A 775 12.67 -8.53 -12.02
CA GLN A 775 11.68 -9.57 -11.72
C GLN A 775 11.48 -10.52 -12.90
N ARG A 776 11.44 -10.01 -14.15
CA ARG A 776 11.42 -10.84 -15.36
C ARG A 776 12.66 -11.73 -15.47
N TYR A 777 13.83 -11.19 -15.17
CA TYR A 777 15.07 -11.95 -15.20
C TYR A 777 15.09 -13.04 -14.11
N LEU A 778 14.67 -12.72 -12.89
CA LEU A 778 14.60 -13.66 -11.79
C LEU A 778 13.64 -14.82 -12.10
N ASN A 779 12.46 -14.53 -12.65
CA ASN A 779 11.49 -15.55 -13.05
C ASN A 779 12.05 -16.48 -14.13
N LYS A 780 12.80 -15.93 -15.11
CA LYS A 780 13.49 -16.73 -16.12
C LYS A 780 14.47 -17.73 -15.50
N VAL A 781 15.22 -17.35 -14.47
CA VAL A 781 16.14 -18.26 -13.77
C VAL A 781 15.39 -19.42 -13.09
N PHE A 782 14.21 -19.16 -12.52
CA PHE A 782 13.34 -20.21 -11.95
C PHE A 782 12.68 -21.10 -13.01
N GLU A 783 12.39 -20.58 -14.20
CA GLU A 783 11.85 -21.33 -15.34
C GLU A 783 12.91 -22.23 -15.98
N ASP A 784 14.11 -21.68 -16.21
CA ASP A 784 15.25 -22.42 -16.75
C ASP A 784 15.60 -23.62 -15.84
N GLN A 785 15.48 -23.48 -14.51
CA GLN A 785 15.66 -24.59 -13.56
C GLN A 785 14.57 -25.66 -13.63
N ARG A 786 13.29 -25.28 -13.79
CA ARG A 786 12.19 -26.26 -13.95
C ARG A 786 12.36 -27.09 -15.23
N GLY A 787 13.01 -26.55 -16.25
CA GLY A 787 13.40 -27.30 -17.46
C GLY A 787 14.49 -28.36 -17.22
N LEU A 788 15.23 -28.30 -16.10
CA LEU A 788 16.30 -29.23 -15.76
C LEU A 788 15.84 -30.40 -14.86
N GLU A 789 14.65 -30.35 -14.26
CA GLU A 789 14.11 -31.37 -13.34
C GLU A 789 13.58 -32.65 -14.02
N GLY A 790 13.81 -32.84 -15.32
CA GLY A 790 13.26 -33.96 -16.10
C GLY A 790 14.26 -34.98 -16.65
N VAL A 791 15.54 -34.94 -16.28
CA VAL A 791 16.57 -35.82 -16.88
C VAL A 791 16.96 -36.95 -15.91
N ASP A 792 16.09 -37.95 -15.78
CA ASP A 792 16.44 -39.22 -15.15
C ASP A 792 16.94 -40.20 -16.21
N ASP A 793 18.26 -40.35 -16.33
CA ASP A 793 18.87 -41.37 -17.19
C ASP A 793 19.43 -42.48 -16.28
N SER A 794 18.65 -43.56 -16.14
CA SER A 794 18.81 -44.65 -15.18
C SER A 794 20.06 -45.54 -15.38
N ARG A 795 21.09 -45.08 -16.10
CA ARG A 795 22.28 -45.86 -16.49
C ARG A 795 23.55 -45.36 -15.78
N ASP A 796 24.33 -46.28 -15.21
CA ASP A 796 25.59 -45.99 -14.52
C ASP A 796 26.74 -45.76 -15.52
N TYR A 797 26.74 -44.58 -16.16
CA TYR A 797 27.76 -44.19 -17.14
C TYR A 797 29.21 -44.25 -16.62
N PRO A 798 29.53 -43.86 -15.36
CA PRO A 798 30.87 -44.04 -14.79
C PRO A 798 31.34 -45.49 -14.78
N GLN A 799 30.48 -46.42 -14.37
CA GLN A 799 30.80 -47.84 -14.40
C GLN A 799 31.00 -48.33 -15.84
N MET A 800 30.14 -47.93 -16.78
CA MET A 800 30.28 -48.28 -18.20
C MET A 800 31.59 -47.74 -18.81
N LEU A 801 31.99 -46.51 -18.48
CA LEU A 801 33.24 -45.90 -18.98
C LEU A 801 34.48 -46.61 -18.42
N ALA A 802 34.50 -46.95 -17.13
CA ALA A 802 35.60 -47.70 -16.50
C ALA A 802 35.85 -49.03 -17.23
N VAL A 803 34.78 -49.66 -17.69
CA VAL A 803 34.81 -50.97 -18.33
C VAL A 803 35.19 -50.91 -19.78
N LEU A 804 34.72 -49.89 -20.49
CA LEU A 804 35.21 -49.58 -21.83
C LEU A 804 36.70 -49.23 -21.83
N ASN A 805 37.20 -48.50 -20.82
CA ASN A 805 38.63 -48.23 -20.65
C ASN A 805 39.42 -49.52 -20.44
N ALA A 806 39.03 -50.35 -19.48
CA ALA A 806 39.71 -51.61 -19.19
C ALA A 806 39.71 -52.58 -20.39
N ALA A 807 38.60 -52.63 -21.15
CA ALA A 807 38.52 -53.42 -22.38
C ALA A 807 39.40 -52.84 -23.50
N TYR A 808 39.41 -51.53 -23.66
CA TYR A 808 40.26 -50.83 -24.64
C TYR A 808 41.74 -51.11 -24.37
N ASP A 809 42.20 -50.94 -23.13
CA ASP A 809 43.60 -51.14 -22.74
C ASP A 809 44.02 -52.61 -22.94
N CYS A 810 43.17 -53.55 -22.51
CA CYS A 810 43.39 -54.99 -22.72
C CYS A 810 43.57 -55.35 -24.21
N ILE A 811 42.71 -54.80 -25.08
CA ILE A 811 42.82 -55.01 -26.54
C ILE A 811 44.04 -54.30 -27.11
N ASN A 812 44.41 -53.11 -26.61
CA ASN A 812 45.47 -52.28 -27.17
C ASN A 812 46.89 -52.79 -26.81
N GLU A 813 47.07 -53.33 -25.61
CA GLU A 813 48.34 -53.91 -25.15
C GLU A 813 48.68 -55.23 -25.86
N SER A 814 47.66 -55.99 -26.27
CA SER A 814 47.82 -57.27 -26.96
C SER A 814 48.05 -57.10 -28.47
N LYS A 815 49.25 -56.64 -28.85
CA LYS A 815 49.59 -56.26 -30.24
C LYS A 815 49.79 -57.45 -31.19
N GLU A 816 50.20 -58.61 -30.70
CA GLU A 816 50.56 -59.77 -31.53
C GLU A 816 49.41 -60.75 -31.76
N ARG A 817 48.43 -60.83 -30.83
CA ARG A 817 47.25 -61.71 -30.90
C ARG A 817 46.06 -61.05 -30.22
N PHE A 818 44.84 -61.32 -30.72
CA PHE A 818 43.63 -60.77 -30.10
C PHE A 818 43.31 -61.45 -28.75
N PRO A 819 43.05 -60.70 -27.66
CA PRO A 819 43.05 -61.24 -26.30
C PRO A 819 41.68 -61.73 -25.81
N PHE A 820 41.02 -62.62 -26.55
CA PHE A 820 39.68 -63.14 -26.17
C PHE A 820 39.62 -63.70 -24.74
N ARG A 821 40.63 -64.47 -24.33
CA ARG A 821 40.66 -65.09 -22.99
C ARG A 821 40.79 -64.04 -21.89
N ALA A 822 41.64 -63.04 -22.08
CA ALA A 822 41.85 -61.98 -21.10
C ALA A 822 40.62 -61.08 -20.97
N LEU A 823 39.93 -60.76 -22.07
CA LEU A 823 38.67 -60.01 -22.07
C LEU A 823 37.53 -60.79 -21.41
N THR A 824 37.49 -62.10 -21.60
CA THR A 824 36.46 -62.97 -20.99
C THR A 824 36.62 -63.06 -19.48
N SER A 825 37.86 -63.04 -18.98
CA SER A 825 38.18 -63.05 -17.55
C SER A 825 38.30 -61.66 -16.91
N LEU A 826 38.03 -60.58 -17.66
CA LEU A 826 38.23 -59.22 -17.17
C LEU A 826 37.21 -58.94 -16.04
N PRO A 827 37.65 -58.67 -14.79
CA PRO A 827 36.73 -58.51 -13.66
C PRO A 827 35.74 -57.37 -13.88
N ALA A 828 36.18 -56.30 -14.54
CA ALA A 828 35.34 -55.16 -14.89
C ALA A 828 34.12 -55.57 -15.73
N LEU A 829 34.24 -56.55 -16.62
CA LEU A 829 33.15 -57.01 -17.50
C LEU A 829 32.18 -58.02 -16.83
N GLN A 830 32.40 -58.37 -15.56
CA GLN A 830 31.53 -59.27 -14.83
C GLN A 830 30.42 -58.47 -14.12
N GLY A 831 29.15 -58.72 -14.50
CA GLY A 831 27.98 -58.20 -13.78
C GLY A 831 27.46 -56.82 -14.22
N ILE A 832 28.01 -56.21 -15.27
CA ILE A 832 27.58 -54.88 -15.76
C ILE A 832 26.31 -54.88 -16.59
N VAL A 833 26.03 -55.99 -17.28
CA VAL A 833 24.78 -56.18 -18.01
C VAL A 833 23.97 -57.20 -17.23
N LYS A 834 22.75 -56.85 -16.80
CA LYS A 834 21.85 -57.79 -16.11
C LYS A 834 21.47 -58.91 -17.10
N GLY A 835 22.04 -60.11 -16.94
CA GLY A 835 21.80 -61.27 -17.81
C GLY A 835 22.97 -62.27 -17.87
N LYS A 836 22.84 -63.33 -18.68
CA LYS A 836 23.82 -64.44 -18.81
C LYS A 836 25.14 -64.07 -19.53
N ASN A 837 25.23 -62.89 -20.15
CA ASN A 837 26.42 -62.49 -20.91
C ASN A 837 27.51 -62.00 -19.94
N THR A 838 28.65 -62.70 -19.87
CA THR A 838 29.79 -62.34 -19.02
C THR A 838 31.05 -62.16 -19.87
N GLY A 839 31.96 -61.26 -19.44
CA GLY A 839 33.24 -61.07 -20.12
C GLY A 839 33.11 -60.42 -21.50
N PHE A 840 33.68 -61.04 -22.55
CA PHE A 840 33.74 -60.43 -23.88
C PHE A 840 32.35 -60.23 -24.52
N GLU A 841 31.38 -61.10 -24.25
CA GLU A 841 30.01 -60.95 -24.77
C GLU A 841 29.27 -59.77 -24.11
N ALA A 842 29.59 -59.48 -22.84
CA ALA A 842 29.07 -58.30 -22.14
C ALA A 842 29.62 -57.00 -22.76
N LEU A 843 30.89 -56.99 -23.18
CA LEU A 843 31.50 -55.85 -23.90
C LEU A 843 30.78 -55.59 -25.23
N LEU A 844 30.53 -56.63 -26.02
CA LEU A 844 29.82 -56.49 -27.29
C LEU A 844 28.38 -56.00 -27.09
N THR A 845 27.71 -56.49 -26.05
CA THR A 845 26.36 -56.02 -25.67
C THR A 845 26.39 -54.53 -25.28
N LEU A 846 27.45 -54.08 -24.59
CA LEU A 846 27.60 -52.69 -24.14
C LEU A 846 27.93 -51.71 -25.27
N LEU A 847 28.57 -52.18 -26.35
CA LEU A 847 28.82 -51.37 -27.56
C LEU A 847 27.56 -51.14 -28.39
N ASP A 848 26.57 -52.02 -28.26
CA ASP A 848 25.23 -51.91 -28.87
C ASP A 848 25.26 -51.73 -30.40
N ASP A 849 26.20 -52.42 -31.07
CA ASP A 849 26.27 -52.47 -32.53
C ASP A 849 26.02 -53.90 -33.02
N SER A 850 24.82 -54.13 -33.56
CA SER A 850 24.36 -55.47 -33.96
C SER A 850 25.24 -56.14 -35.02
N SER A 851 25.91 -55.34 -35.86
CA SER A 851 26.79 -55.84 -36.93
C SER A 851 28.15 -56.32 -36.37
N THR A 852 28.73 -55.55 -35.44
CA THR A 852 29.98 -55.85 -34.74
C THR A 852 29.77 -57.01 -33.77
N THR A 853 28.67 -57.03 -33.02
CA THR A 853 28.37 -58.12 -32.08
C THR A 853 28.26 -59.48 -32.76
N LYS A 854 27.53 -59.58 -33.88
CA LYS A 854 27.43 -60.84 -34.65
C LYS A 854 28.78 -61.28 -35.22
N LEU A 855 29.54 -60.35 -35.78
CA LEU A 855 30.86 -60.62 -36.37
C LEU A 855 31.86 -61.12 -35.31
N TRP A 856 31.95 -60.42 -34.18
CA TRP A 856 32.93 -60.75 -33.14
C TRP A 856 32.55 -61.95 -32.27
N LEU A 857 31.24 -62.24 -32.11
CA LEU A 857 30.78 -63.52 -31.55
C LEU A 857 31.10 -64.71 -32.48
N ALA A 858 31.04 -64.50 -33.81
CA ALA A 858 31.47 -65.53 -34.75
C ALA A 858 32.99 -65.75 -34.68
N TYR A 859 33.79 -64.68 -34.59
CA TYR A 859 35.24 -64.76 -34.44
C TYR A 859 35.69 -65.42 -33.13
N SER A 860 35.00 -65.18 -32.01
CA SER A 860 35.32 -65.83 -30.74
C SER A 860 35.06 -67.35 -30.75
N LYS A 861 34.10 -67.82 -31.57
CA LYS A 861 33.71 -69.24 -31.67
C LYS A 861 34.44 -70.02 -32.77
N SER A 862 34.89 -69.36 -33.84
CA SER A 862 35.42 -70.02 -35.06
C SER A 862 36.95 -70.02 -35.21
N ALA A 863 37.70 -69.37 -34.31
CA ALA A 863 39.16 -69.29 -34.31
C ALA A 863 39.79 -68.93 -35.68
N PRO A 864 39.42 -67.78 -36.29
CA PRO A 864 39.95 -67.35 -37.59
C PRO A 864 41.47 -67.03 -37.56
N GLN A 865 42.10 -66.96 -38.73
CA GLN A 865 43.53 -66.63 -38.86
C GLN A 865 43.86 -65.27 -38.22
N ASN A 866 44.99 -65.20 -37.51
CA ASN A 866 45.36 -64.07 -36.67
C ASN A 866 45.48 -62.74 -37.45
N GLU A 867 45.84 -62.78 -38.73
CA GLU A 867 45.92 -61.59 -39.61
C GLU A 867 44.53 -60.94 -39.80
N VAL A 868 43.47 -61.73 -39.95
CA VAL A 868 42.09 -61.25 -40.09
C VAL A 868 41.61 -60.58 -38.80
N LEU A 869 41.95 -61.17 -37.64
CA LEU A 869 41.63 -60.60 -36.33
C LEU A 869 42.35 -59.27 -36.08
N LEU A 870 43.62 -59.19 -36.46
CA LEU A 870 44.41 -57.95 -36.31
C LEU A 870 43.92 -56.85 -37.25
N GLN A 871 43.43 -57.18 -38.43
CA GLN A 871 42.82 -56.20 -39.35
C GLN A 871 41.46 -55.69 -38.83
N ALA A 872 40.61 -56.58 -38.30
CA ALA A 872 39.32 -56.22 -37.71
C ALA A 872 39.44 -55.47 -36.37
N ARG A 873 40.51 -55.70 -35.60
CA ARG A 873 40.78 -55.08 -34.28
C ARG A 873 40.68 -53.56 -34.31
N LYS A 874 41.13 -52.90 -35.39
CA LYS A 874 41.07 -51.44 -35.52
C LYS A 874 39.64 -50.91 -35.51
N GLN A 875 38.70 -51.63 -36.15
CA GLN A 875 37.28 -51.25 -36.20
C GLN A 875 36.62 -51.39 -34.82
N LEU A 876 36.93 -52.45 -34.08
CA LEU A 876 36.43 -52.65 -32.72
C LEU A 876 36.96 -51.58 -31.76
N LEU A 877 38.25 -51.24 -31.83
CA LEU A 877 38.85 -50.18 -31.01
C LEU A 877 38.23 -48.81 -31.32
N GLN A 878 37.97 -48.49 -32.59
CA GLN A 878 37.28 -47.25 -32.98
C GLN A 878 35.84 -47.18 -32.44
N LEU A 879 35.13 -48.31 -32.45
CA LEU A 879 33.78 -48.38 -31.88
C LEU A 879 33.80 -48.20 -30.36
N ILE A 880 34.77 -48.84 -29.68
CA ILE A 880 35.00 -48.66 -28.25
C ILE A 880 35.33 -47.20 -27.94
N GLU A 881 36.19 -46.54 -28.71
CA GLU A 881 36.52 -45.11 -28.54
C GLU A 881 35.30 -44.20 -28.75
N SER A 882 34.50 -44.44 -29.78
CA SER A 882 33.26 -43.69 -30.01
C SER A 882 32.31 -43.82 -28.82
N LYS A 883 32.18 -45.04 -28.27
CA LYS A 883 31.33 -45.27 -27.10
C LYS A 883 31.92 -44.70 -25.81
N ARG A 884 33.24 -44.74 -25.63
CA ARG A 884 33.95 -44.05 -24.53
C ARG A 884 33.69 -42.54 -24.57
N TRP A 885 33.83 -41.93 -25.74
CA TRP A 885 33.58 -40.50 -25.92
C TRP A 885 32.12 -40.14 -25.64
N SER A 886 31.18 -40.97 -26.10
CA SER A 886 29.74 -40.80 -25.79
C SER A 886 29.47 -40.89 -24.28
N CYS A 887 29.98 -41.91 -23.59
CA CYS A 887 29.85 -42.04 -22.14
C CYS A 887 30.50 -40.87 -21.40
N GLN A 888 31.68 -40.43 -21.83
CA GLN A 888 32.41 -39.32 -21.21
C GLN A 888 31.69 -37.98 -21.42
N SER A 889 31.13 -37.73 -22.60
CA SER A 889 30.31 -36.55 -22.89
C SER A 889 29.03 -36.55 -22.07
N LYS A 890 28.38 -37.71 -21.88
CA LYS A 890 27.21 -37.86 -21.02
C LYS A 890 27.53 -37.67 -19.53
N ILE A 891 28.65 -38.19 -19.05
CA ILE A 891 29.13 -37.94 -17.67
C ILE A 891 29.42 -36.46 -17.47
N GLN A 892 30.10 -35.80 -18.40
CA GLN A 892 30.36 -34.36 -18.32
C GLN A 892 29.08 -33.53 -18.36
N GLY A 893 28.14 -33.85 -19.26
CA GLY A 893 26.82 -33.21 -19.31
C GLY A 893 26.06 -33.36 -18.01
N ARG A 894 26.04 -34.58 -17.44
CA ARG A 894 25.42 -34.85 -16.13
C ARG A 894 26.10 -34.11 -14.99
N LEU A 895 27.43 -34.08 -14.94
CA LEU A 895 28.17 -33.34 -13.91
C LEU A 895 27.91 -31.83 -14.00
N ILE A 896 27.75 -31.28 -15.21
CA ILE A 896 27.37 -29.88 -15.41
C ILE A 896 25.93 -29.63 -14.91
N LEU A 897 25.00 -30.54 -15.21
CA LEU A 897 23.60 -30.47 -14.77
C LEU A 897 23.47 -30.63 -13.25
N GLU A 898 24.10 -31.65 -12.66
CA GLU A 898 24.13 -31.87 -11.21
C GLU A 898 24.79 -30.71 -10.47
N LYS A 899 25.85 -30.13 -11.05
CA LYS A 899 26.47 -28.93 -10.51
C LYS A 899 25.52 -27.73 -10.60
N ALA A 900 24.88 -27.48 -11.73
CA ALA A 900 23.92 -26.38 -11.89
C ALA A 900 22.72 -26.53 -10.94
N GLN A 901 22.19 -27.75 -10.80
CA GLN A 901 21.09 -28.05 -9.89
C GLN A 901 21.53 -27.90 -8.42
N LYS A 902 22.74 -28.33 -8.07
CA LYS A 902 23.30 -28.15 -6.74
C LYS A 902 23.57 -26.69 -6.42
N ASP A 903 24.13 -25.93 -7.36
CA ASP A 903 24.40 -24.50 -7.21
C ASP A 903 23.07 -23.74 -7.05
N PHE A 904 22.01 -24.12 -7.79
CA PHE A 904 20.65 -23.59 -7.61
C PHE A 904 20.07 -23.96 -6.24
N LEU A 905 20.09 -25.22 -5.83
CA LEU A 905 19.59 -25.67 -4.52
C LEU A 905 20.30 -24.94 -3.36
N HIS A 906 21.60 -24.68 -3.50
CA HIS A 906 22.38 -23.98 -2.48
C HIS A 906 22.06 -22.48 -2.40
N ALA A 907 21.47 -21.90 -3.44
CA ALA A 907 21.03 -20.50 -3.47
C ALA A 907 19.49 -20.36 -3.42
N GLN A 908 18.75 -21.47 -3.36
CA GLN A 908 17.30 -21.51 -3.53
C GLN A 908 16.59 -20.66 -2.49
N ASP A 909 16.95 -20.82 -1.22
CA ASP A 909 16.32 -20.08 -0.12
C ASP A 909 16.54 -18.57 -0.26
N SER A 910 17.77 -18.14 -0.58
CA SER A 910 18.08 -16.73 -0.82
C SER A 910 17.40 -16.18 -2.07
N LEU A 911 17.32 -16.95 -3.15
CA LEU A 911 16.63 -16.55 -4.39
C LEU A 911 15.11 -16.45 -4.19
N LEU A 912 14.51 -17.36 -3.41
CA LEU A 912 13.10 -17.30 -3.02
C LEU A 912 12.83 -16.09 -2.12
N PHE A 913 13.70 -15.86 -1.13
CA PHE A 913 13.62 -14.69 -0.25
C PHE A 913 13.72 -13.37 -1.03
N ILE A 914 14.67 -13.26 -1.96
CA ILE A 914 14.79 -12.11 -2.86
C ILE A 914 13.52 -11.95 -3.72
N ARG A 915 13.00 -13.04 -4.29
CA ARG A 915 11.77 -13.02 -5.10
C ARG A 915 10.59 -12.49 -4.29
N ASP A 916 10.42 -12.96 -3.07
CA ASP A 916 9.30 -12.58 -2.21
C ASP A 916 9.41 -11.11 -1.76
N LEU A 917 10.63 -10.62 -1.49
CA LEU A 917 10.90 -9.21 -1.23
C LEU A 917 10.71 -8.31 -2.47
N MET A 918 10.83 -8.86 -3.67
CA MET A 918 10.59 -8.12 -4.92
C MET A 918 9.11 -7.90 -5.22
N ILE A 919 8.19 -8.74 -4.72
CA ILE A 919 6.74 -8.64 -4.96
C ILE A 919 6.14 -7.25 -4.63
N PRO A 920 6.44 -6.62 -3.47
CA PRO A 920 5.85 -5.32 -3.12
C PRO A 920 6.49 -4.12 -3.83
N LEU A 921 7.68 -4.25 -4.44
CA LEU A 921 8.42 -3.12 -5.02
C LEU A 921 7.71 -2.41 -6.19
N PRO A 922 7.05 -3.08 -7.14
CA PRO A 922 6.31 -2.42 -8.23
C PRO A 922 5.19 -1.51 -7.70
N VAL A 923 4.42 -2.00 -6.72
CA VAL A 923 3.32 -1.25 -6.10
C VAL A 923 3.87 -0.06 -5.31
N LEU A 924 4.90 -0.28 -4.49
CA LEU A 924 5.57 0.79 -3.74
C LEU A 924 6.13 1.89 -4.65
N ASN A 925 6.81 1.52 -5.73
CA ASN A 925 7.38 2.51 -6.66
C ASN A 925 6.27 3.30 -7.38
N ASN A 926 5.18 2.64 -7.78
CA ASN A 926 4.05 3.30 -8.41
C ASN A 926 3.33 4.28 -7.44
N ASP A 927 3.08 3.85 -6.20
CA ASP A 927 2.44 4.69 -5.18
C ASP A 927 3.30 5.90 -4.80
N ILE A 928 4.63 5.73 -4.72
CA ILE A 928 5.60 6.80 -4.49
C ILE A 928 5.58 7.80 -5.67
N GLU A 929 5.62 7.32 -6.91
CA GLU A 929 5.57 8.18 -8.10
C GLU A 929 4.24 8.96 -8.16
N GLU A 930 3.12 8.32 -7.84
CA GLU A 930 1.79 8.94 -7.85
C GLU A 930 1.60 9.97 -6.72
N LEU A 931 2.09 9.69 -5.51
CA LEU A 931 2.06 10.64 -4.39
C LEU A 931 2.98 11.84 -4.63
N ILE A 932 4.17 11.62 -5.22
CA ILE A 932 5.06 12.72 -5.62
C ILE A 932 4.36 13.61 -6.66
N ARG A 933 3.66 13.02 -7.64
CA ARG A 933 2.88 13.77 -8.64
C ARG A 933 1.76 14.58 -8.00
N LYS A 934 0.91 13.94 -7.19
CA LYS A 934 -0.25 14.57 -6.53
C LYS A 934 0.17 15.71 -5.59
N ARG A 935 1.29 15.55 -4.88
CA ARG A 935 1.83 16.59 -3.99
C ARG A 935 2.42 17.77 -4.74
N ARG A 936 3.02 17.56 -5.91
CA ARG A 936 3.48 18.66 -6.78
C ARG A 936 2.30 19.48 -7.29
N GLU A 937 1.22 18.81 -7.70
CA GLU A 937 -0.03 19.46 -8.10
C GLU A 937 -0.64 20.26 -6.95
N GLN A 938 -0.63 19.70 -5.72
CA GLN A 938 -1.18 20.37 -4.54
C GLN A 938 -0.32 21.55 -4.06
N LYS A 939 1.01 21.42 -4.00
CA LYS A 939 1.92 22.54 -3.66
C LYS A 939 1.78 23.70 -4.66
N ARG A 940 1.59 23.40 -5.95
CA ARG A 940 1.32 24.40 -6.99
C ARG A 940 -0.01 25.10 -6.76
N SER A 941 -1.06 24.34 -6.43
CA SER A 941 -2.39 24.87 -6.12
C SER A 941 -2.37 25.76 -4.86
N ASP A 942 -1.69 25.33 -3.80
CA ASP A 942 -1.60 26.06 -2.54
C ASP A 942 -0.81 27.37 -2.70
N LEU A 943 0.27 27.38 -3.49
CA LEU A 943 1.02 28.59 -3.80
C LEU A 943 0.20 29.60 -4.60
N LEU A 944 -0.58 29.13 -5.58
CA LEU A 944 -1.48 29.97 -6.38
C LEU A 944 -2.59 30.59 -5.50
N LEU A 945 -3.17 29.79 -4.60
CA LEU A 945 -4.23 30.24 -3.70
C LEU A 945 -3.70 31.24 -2.64
N ALA A 946 -2.48 31.03 -2.16
CA ALA A 946 -1.80 31.97 -1.26
C ALA A 946 -1.39 33.28 -1.96
N ILE A 947 -1.07 33.24 -3.27
CA ILE A 947 -0.86 34.45 -4.07
C ILE A 947 -2.19 35.20 -4.24
N GLU A 948 -3.28 34.51 -4.57
CA GLU A 948 -4.62 35.10 -4.72
C GLU A 948 -5.12 35.78 -3.42
N GLN A 949 -4.92 35.13 -2.27
CA GLN A 949 -5.29 35.68 -0.96
C GLN A 949 -4.48 36.93 -0.56
N GLU A 950 -3.18 36.94 -0.85
CA GLU A 950 -2.32 38.10 -0.60
C GLU A 950 -2.63 39.26 -1.57
N GLU A 951 -2.92 38.96 -2.84
CA GLU A 951 -3.36 39.96 -3.83
C GLU A 951 -4.69 40.59 -3.43
N HIS A 952 -5.66 39.80 -2.96
CA HIS A 952 -6.93 40.31 -2.48
C HIS A 952 -6.77 41.15 -1.19
N SER A 953 -5.89 40.74 -0.28
CA SER A 953 -5.62 41.50 0.96
C SER A 953 -4.92 42.82 0.66
N LEU A 954 -3.97 42.84 -0.29
CA LEU A 954 -3.29 44.04 -0.75
C LEU A 954 -4.28 45.04 -1.38
N ALA A 955 -5.24 44.55 -2.16
CA ALA A 955 -6.29 45.38 -2.78
C ALA A 955 -7.23 46.03 -1.75
N GLN A 956 -7.62 45.30 -0.70
CA GLN A 956 -8.41 45.86 0.41
C GLN A 956 -7.62 46.88 1.24
N GLU A 957 -6.33 46.64 1.46
CA GLU A 957 -5.44 47.56 2.17
C GLU A 957 -5.18 48.85 1.36
N GLU A 958 -5.04 48.76 0.03
CA GLU A 958 -4.98 49.93 -0.86
C GLU A 958 -6.25 50.79 -0.77
N GLU A 959 -7.42 50.17 -0.78
CA GLU A 959 -8.70 50.88 -0.66
C GLU A 959 -8.84 51.59 0.70
N THR A 960 -8.36 50.95 1.77
CA THR A 960 -8.38 51.50 3.14
C THR A 960 -7.37 52.63 3.32
N ALA A 961 -6.18 52.53 2.72
CA ALA A 961 -5.16 53.59 2.73
C ALA A 961 -5.63 54.85 1.97
N VAL A 962 -6.35 54.67 0.85
CA VAL A 962 -6.94 55.78 0.08
C VAL A 962 -8.01 56.52 0.88
N ALA A 963 -8.80 55.81 1.69
CA ALA A 963 -9.82 56.41 2.56
C ALA A 963 -9.17 57.20 3.73
N LEU A 964 -8.23 56.61 4.46
CA LEU A 964 -7.53 57.28 5.57
C LEU A 964 -6.74 58.51 5.12
N THR A 965 -6.13 58.47 3.93
CA THR A 965 -5.38 59.61 3.38
C THR A 965 -6.28 60.84 3.17
N LYS A 966 -7.55 60.64 2.77
CA LYS A 966 -8.51 61.73 2.59
C LYS A 966 -8.95 62.34 3.92
N ASP A 967 -9.14 61.52 4.96
CA ASP A 967 -9.50 62.00 6.30
C ASP A 967 -8.38 62.79 6.98
N VAL A 968 -7.12 62.37 6.84
CA VAL A 968 -5.96 63.11 7.38
C VAL A 968 -5.85 64.50 6.74
N ILE A 969 -6.01 64.61 5.42
CA ILE A 969 -5.95 65.90 4.71
C ILE A 969 -7.05 66.87 5.19
N ILE A 970 -8.24 66.38 5.51
CA ILE A 970 -9.37 67.20 5.97
C ILE A 970 -9.18 67.64 7.42
N LEU A 971 -8.69 66.77 8.29
CA LEU A 971 -8.36 67.10 9.69
C LEU A 971 -7.23 68.14 9.78
N GLU A 972 -6.20 68.07 8.94
CA GLU A 972 -5.13 69.10 8.87
C GLU A 972 -5.68 70.49 8.50
N GLN A 973 -6.63 70.56 7.57
CA GLN A 973 -7.26 71.81 7.16
C GLN A 973 -8.14 72.41 8.27
N VAL A 974 -8.84 71.58 9.06
CA VAL A 974 -9.66 72.01 10.21
C VAL A 974 -8.79 72.59 11.32
N VAL A 975 -7.67 71.95 11.67
CA VAL A 975 -6.70 72.45 12.66
C VAL A 975 -6.11 73.80 12.23
N GLY A 976 -5.75 73.94 10.95
CA GLY A 976 -5.24 75.20 10.39
C GLY A 976 -6.23 76.37 10.49
N LEU A 977 -7.52 76.11 10.30
CA LEU A 977 -8.58 77.11 10.43
C LEU A 977 -8.85 77.52 11.88
N LEU A 978 -8.81 76.57 12.82
CA LEU A 978 -9.05 76.83 14.25
C LEU A 978 -7.94 77.67 14.89
N ARG A 979 -6.65 77.36 14.65
CA ARG A 979 -5.52 78.19 15.11
C ARG A 979 -5.53 79.58 14.46
N GLY A 980 -5.94 79.65 13.20
CA GLY A 980 -6.16 80.88 12.49
C GLY A 980 -7.21 81.80 13.15
N CYS A 981 -8.34 81.23 13.58
CA CYS A 981 -9.40 81.94 14.30
C CYS A 981 -8.97 82.38 15.70
N GLN A 982 -8.16 81.59 16.43
CA GLN A 982 -7.57 82.00 17.70
C GLN A 982 -6.65 83.23 17.53
N THR A 983 -5.83 83.23 16.47
CA THR A 983 -4.95 84.37 16.13
C THR A 983 -5.78 85.62 15.79
N LEU A 984 -6.87 85.46 15.02
CA LEU A 984 -7.78 86.57 14.71
C LEU A 984 -8.46 87.12 15.98
N ASN A 985 -8.94 86.26 16.89
CA ASN A 985 -9.54 86.70 18.15
C ASN A 985 -8.57 87.49 19.02
N LYS A 986 -7.28 87.11 19.04
CA LYS A 986 -6.24 87.88 19.75
C LYS A 986 -6.04 89.27 19.13
N LEU A 987 -5.98 89.37 17.80
CA LEU A 987 -5.88 90.65 17.09
C LEU A 987 -7.12 91.54 17.28
N VAL A 988 -8.33 90.94 17.33
CA VAL A 988 -9.58 91.66 17.63
C VAL A 988 -9.59 92.19 19.07
N ALA A 989 -9.09 91.41 20.03
CA ALA A 989 -8.94 91.86 21.42
C ALA A 989 -7.93 93.03 21.56
N GLU A 990 -6.85 93.04 20.77
CA GLU A 990 -5.91 94.18 20.71
C GLU A 990 -6.55 95.44 20.11
N VAL A 991 -7.47 95.29 19.14
CA VAL A 991 -8.26 96.41 18.60
C VAL A 991 -9.20 96.97 19.68
N GLU A 992 -9.95 96.13 20.38
CA GLU A 992 -10.88 96.56 21.45
C GLU A 992 -10.15 97.15 22.67
N ALA A 993 -8.98 96.64 23.03
CA ALA A 993 -8.15 97.21 24.10
C ALA A 993 -7.74 98.67 23.82
N SER A 994 -7.71 99.07 22.55
CA SER A 994 -7.45 100.46 22.16
C SER A 994 -8.53 101.43 22.66
N ASP A 995 -9.75 100.93 22.95
CA ASP A 995 -10.83 101.74 23.52
C ASP A 995 -10.57 102.15 24.97
N THR A 996 -9.95 101.25 25.73
CA THR A 996 -9.51 101.48 27.11
C THR A 996 -8.15 102.17 27.19
N GLU A 997 -7.28 101.97 26.20
CA GLU A 997 -5.93 102.57 26.14
C GLU A 997 -5.99 104.06 25.76
N PHE A 998 -6.97 104.46 24.94
CA PHE A 998 -7.16 105.83 24.47
C PHE A 998 -8.54 106.36 24.90
N ASP A 999 -8.72 106.51 26.21
CA ASP A 999 -10.00 106.79 26.88
C ASP A 999 -10.56 108.21 26.67
N SER A 1000 -9.75 109.15 26.16
CA SER A 1000 -10.12 110.54 25.90
C SER A 1000 -10.05 110.92 24.43
N ALA A 1001 -10.87 111.89 24.02
CA ALA A 1001 -10.93 112.37 22.63
C ALA A 1001 -9.57 112.87 22.13
N ASP A 1002 -8.79 113.56 22.97
CA ASP A 1002 -7.45 114.04 22.63
C ASP A 1002 -6.46 112.90 22.33
N LEU A 1003 -6.47 111.83 23.13
CA LEU A 1003 -5.63 110.65 22.92
C LEU A 1003 -6.05 109.87 21.66
N LEU A 1004 -7.35 109.85 21.34
CA LEU A 1004 -7.88 109.25 20.13
C LEU A 1004 -7.46 110.03 18.86
N TYR A 1005 -7.29 111.36 18.94
CA TYR A 1005 -6.77 112.14 17.82
C TYR A 1005 -5.26 111.95 17.62
N GLN A 1006 -4.49 111.85 18.71
CA GLN A 1006 -3.02 111.72 18.65
C GLN A 1006 -2.55 110.34 18.16
N ASN A 1007 -3.32 109.27 18.42
CA ASN A 1007 -2.90 107.89 18.12
C ASN A 1007 -3.64 107.25 16.93
N GLN A 1008 -4.16 108.07 16.01
CA GLN A 1008 -5.02 107.62 14.90
C GLN A 1008 -4.37 106.59 13.96
N GLU A 1009 -3.09 106.73 13.64
CA GLU A 1009 -2.37 105.78 12.79
C GLU A 1009 -2.21 104.40 13.43
N ILE A 1010 -2.01 104.35 14.76
CA ILE A 1010 -1.86 103.09 15.52
C ILE A 1010 -3.16 102.30 15.50
N ILE A 1011 -4.29 102.98 15.74
CA ILE A 1011 -5.62 102.38 15.73
C ILE A 1011 -5.94 101.80 14.34
N ASN A 1012 -5.65 102.54 13.27
CA ASN A 1012 -5.88 102.07 11.90
C ASN A 1012 -4.98 100.89 11.54
N GLY A 1013 -3.70 100.89 11.96
CA GLY A 1013 -2.77 99.78 11.73
C GLY A 1013 -3.17 98.48 12.46
N ARG A 1014 -3.75 98.56 13.67
CA ARG A 1014 -4.28 97.39 14.38
C ARG A 1014 -5.51 96.79 13.66
N ILE A 1015 -6.41 97.64 13.18
CA ILE A 1015 -7.61 97.24 12.41
C ILE A 1015 -7.24 96.55 11.09
N GLU A 1016 -6.25 97.08 10.35
CA GLU A 1016 -5.83 96.53 9.06
C GLU A 1016 -5.20 95.14 9.19
N LYS A 1017 -4.43 94.89 10.26
CA LYS A 1017 -3.88 93.56 10.57
C LYS A 1017 -4.97 92.53 10.86
N ALA A 1018 -5.98 92.89 11.64
CA ALA A 1018 -7.11 92.01 11.93
C ALA A 1018 -7.93 91.69 10.65
N ALA A 1019 -8.21 92.70 9.81
CA ALA A 1019 -8.92 92.51 8.55
C ALA A 1019 -8.16 91.63 7.54
N THR A 1020 -6.83 91.77 7.46
CA THR A 1020 -5.99 90.94 6.57
C THR A 1020 -6.00 89.47 6.99
N GLN A 1021 -5.93 89.19 8.30
CA GLN A 1021 -5.99 87.82 8.83
C GLN A 1021 -7.38 87.20 8.60
N GLN A 1022 -8.44 87.97 8.75
CA GLN A 1022 -9.81 87.53 8.47
C GLN A 1022 -10.00 87.14 6.99
N GLY A 1023 -9.43 87.90 6.06
CA GLY A 1023 -9.45 87.57 4.62
C GLY A 1023 -8.75 86.25 4.27
N LYS A 1024 -7.62 85.94 4.92
CA LYS A 1024 -6.91 84.67 4.74
C LYS A 1024 -7.72 83.46 5.22
N LEU A 1025 -8.45 83.61 6.32
CA LEU A 1025 -9.25 82.52 6.89
C LEU A 1025 -10.50 82.21 6.08
N ARG A 1026 -11.14 83.22 5.48
CA ARG A 1026 -12.28 83.00 4.55
C ARG A 1026 -11.88 82.15 3.33
N LEU A 1027 -10.73 82.40 2.73
CA LEU A 1027 -10.23 81.61 1.60
C LEU A 1027 -9.94 80.15 1.96
N LEU A 1028 -9.42 79.89 3.17
CA LEU A 1028 -9.18 78.54 3.66
C LEU A 1028 -10.50 77.81 3.97
N LEU A 1029 -11.50 78.51 4.50
CA LEU A 1029 -12.82 77.95 4.79
C LEU A 1029 -13.57 77.54 3.51
N GLU A 1030 -13.47 78.34 2.44
CA GLU A 1030 -14.04 78.00 1.12
C GLU A 1030 -13.36 76.80 0.45
N LYS A 1031 -12.10 76.53 0.80
CA LYS A 1031 -11.37 75.34 0.34
C LYS A 1031 -11.85 74.10 1.10
N LEU A 1032 -11.89 74.17 2.43
CA LEU A 1032 -12.40 73.09 3.29
C LEU A 1032 -13.85 72.70 2.94
N ALA A 1033 -14.71 73.69 2.70
CA ALA A 1033 -16.12 73.45 2.32
C ALA A 1033 -16.29 72.75 0.96
N ARG A 1034 -15.32 72.91 0.04
CA ARG A 1034 -15.30 72.16 -1.23
C ARG A 1034 -14.81 70.74 -1.04
N ASP A 1035 -13.77 70.55 -0.24
CA ASP A 1035 -13.15 69.24 -0.02
C ASP A 1035 -14.09 68.32 0.80
N VAL A 1036 -14.81 68.86 1.80
CA VAL A 1036 -15.80 68.13 2.63
C VAL A 1036 -17.08 67.74 1.86
N ASN A 1037 -17.50 68.53 0.86
CA ASN A 1037 -18.68 68.20 0.04
C ASN A 1037 -18.46 67.00 -0.92
N ASN A 1038 -17.21 66.55 -1.09
CA ASN A 1038 -16.86 65.40 -1.91
C ASN A 1038 -16.73 64.08 -1.09
N LEU A 1039 -17.04 64.09 0.22
CA LEU A 1039 -17.07 62.91 1.08
C LEU A 1039 -18.47 62.30 1.18
N ASN A 1040 -18.55 60.97 1.31
CA ASN A 1040 -19.81 60.21 1.42
C ASN A 1040 -20.50 60.36 2.79
N ASP A 1041 -19.76 60.70 3.86
CA ASP A 1041 -20.31 61.01 5.19
C ASP A 1041 -19.66 62.32 5.70
N ASN A 1042 -20.37 63.43 5.58
CA ASN A 1042 -19.85 64.79 5.81
C ASN A 1042 -20.42 65.45 7.08
N THR A 1043 -21.20 64.69 7.86
CA THR A 1043 -22.08 65.20 8.91
C THR A 1043 -21.31 65.87 10.06
N ALA A 1044 -20.18 65.30 10.49
CA ALA A 1044 -19.36 65.84 11.57
C ALA A 1044 -18.54 67.08 11.14
N TYR A 1045 -18.12 67.14 9.87
CA TYR A 1045 -17.30 68.24 9.34
C TYR A 1045 -18.12 69.49 9.03
N LEU A 1046 -19.40 69.33 8.65
CA LEU A 1046 -20.32 70.45 8.41
C LEU A 1046 -20.56 71.27 9.69
N ALA A 1047 -20.70 70.62 10.86
CA ALA A 1047 -20.85 71.30 12.15
C ALA A 1047 -19.62 72.15 12.53
N ASN A 1048 -18.41 71.68 12.20
CA ASN A 1048 -17.17 72.44 12.42
C ASN A 1048 -17.06 73.64 11.47
N ILE A 1049 -17.44 73.49 10.18
CA ILE A 1049 -17.50 74.59 9.22
C ILE A 1049 -18.49 75.67 9.70
N GLU A 1050 -19.65 75.26 10.20
CA GLU A 1050 -20.69 76.18 10.71
C GLU A 1050 -20.21 76.96 11.94
N THR A 1051 -19.53 76.27 12.86
CA THR A 1051 -18.92 76.88 14.06
C THR A 1051 -17.84 77.91 13.69
N ILE A 1052 -16.92 77.56 12.78
CA ILE A 1052 -15.84 78.46 12.30
C ILE A 1052 -16.43 79.66 11.54
N THR A 1053 -17.49 79.46 10.76
CA THR A 1053 -18.21 80.53 10.05
C THR A 1053 -18.80 81.53 11.05
N SER A 1054 -19.40 81.04 12.14
CA SER A 1054 -19.97 81.91 13.19
C SER A 1054 -18.90 82.74 13.91
N LEU A 1055 -17.72 82.15 14.17
CA LEU A 1055 -16.60 82.83 14.83
C LEU A 1055 -16.00 83.95 13.95
N LEU A 1056 -15.87 83.71 12.65
CA LEU A 1056 -15.41 84.73 11.68
C LEU A 1056 -16.42 85.87 11.49
N HIS A 1057 -17.72 85.59 11.63
CA HIS A 1057 -18.75 86.62 11.56
C HIS A 1057 -18.81 87.45 12.85
N SER A 1058 -18.69 86.80 14.02
CA SER A 1058 -18.65 87.47 15.33
C SER A 1058 -17.48 88.46 15.46
N SER A 1059 -16.29 88.07 14.99
CA SER A 1059 -15.11 88.94 14.99
C SER A 1059 -15.25 90.15 14.05
N GLU A 1060 -15.93 90.01 12.90
CA GLU A 1060 -16.27 91.11 11.99
C GLU A 1060 -17.15 92.17 12.67
N GLN A 1061 -18.20 91.73 13.38
CA GLN A 1061 -19.12 92.64 14.06
C GLN A 1061 -18.46 93.41 15.21
N ARG A 1062 -17.52 92.79 15.92
CA ARG A 1062 -16.78 93.40 17.02
C ARG A 1062 -15.88 94.55 16.55
N ILE A 1063 -15.12 94.35 15.47
CA ILE A 1063 -14.30 95.41 14.85
C ILE A 1063 -15.18 96.57 14.37
N LEU A 1064 -16.36 96.27 13.79
CA LEU A 1064 -17.29 97.29 13.29
C LEU A 1064 -17.84 98.16 14.43
N LYS A 1065 -18.28 97.55 15.53
CA LYS A 1065 -18.78 98.27 16.73
C LYS A 1065 -17.72 99.19 17.34
N PHE A 1066 -16.46 98.75 17.40
CA PHE A 1066 -15.36 99.57 17.91
C PHE A 1066 -15.15 100.83 17.04
N LYS A 1067 -15.15 100.70 15.71
CA LYS A 1067 -15.04 101.86 14.78
C LYS A 1067 -16.14 102.89 14.98
N GLU A 1068 -17.39 102.44 15.16
CA GLU A 1068 -18.55 103.32 15.40
C GLU A 1068 -18.46 104.04 16.75
N GLY A 1069 -17.98 103.36 17.80
CA GLY A 1069 -17.80 103.92 19.14
C GLY A 1069 -16.78 105.05 19.19
N VAL A 1070 -15.61 104.87 18.55
CA VAL A 1070 -14.55 105.88 18.48
C VAL A 1070 -15.01 107.12 17.71
N PHE A 1071 -15.69 106.93 16.59
CA PHE A 1071 -16.19 108.03 15.76
C PHE A 1071 -17.18 108.93 16.53
N CYS A 1072 -18.16 108.34 17.22
CA CYS A 1072 -19.16 109.08 18.00
C CYS A 1072 -18.54 110.00 19.08
N ARG A 1073 -17.49 109.53 19.77
CA ARG A 1073 -16.81 110.31 20.82
C ARG A 1073 -16.09 111.52 20.24
N LYS A 1074 -15.38 111.35 19.12
CA LYS A 1074 -14.70 112.45 18.43
C LYS A 1074 -15.68 113.51 17.93
N VAL A 1075 -16.82 113.10 17.36
CA VAL A 1075 -17.86 114.03 16.89
C VAL A 1075 -18.45 114.84 18.05
N SER A 1076 -18.71 114.20 19.19
CA SER A 1076 -19.27 114.86 20.38
C SER A 1076 -18.31 115.91 20.96
N ASP A 1077 -17.01 115.59 21.01
CA ASP A 1077 -15.97 116.51 21.46
C ASP A 1077 -15.83 117.75 20.56
N LEU A 1078 -15.82 117.56 19.22
CA LEU A 1078 -15.80 118.68 18.28
C LEU A 1078 -17.01 119.61 18.45
N GLN A 1079 -18.19 119.03 18.71
CA GLN A 1079 -19.41 119.78 18.99
C GLN A 1079 -19.30 120.64 20.25
N ALA A 1080 -18.71 120.10 21.31
CA ALA A 1080 -18.47 120.84 22.55
C ALA A 1080 -17.50 122.01 22.32
N GLN A 1081 -16.41 121.79 21.58
CA GLN A 1081 -15.42 122.84 21.27
C GLN A 1081 -16.03 123.97 20.42
N ILE A 1082 -16.89 123.66 19.46
CA ILE A 1082 -17.60 124.67 18.65
C ILE A 1082 -18.53 125.52 19.53
N GLN A 1083 -19.24 124.90 20.48
CA GLN A 1083 -20.17 125.59 21.36
C GLN A 1083 -19.47 126.57 22.31
N VAL A 1084 -18.34 126.14 22.91
CA VAL A 1084 -17.51 127.00 23.77
C VAL A 1084 -17.03 128.24 23.02
N ASN A 1085 -16.62 128.09 21.75
CA ASN A 1085 -16.17 129.20 20.92
C ASN A 1085 -17.31 130.17 20.54
N LYS A 1086 -18.51 129.62 20.29
CA LYS A 1086 -19.75 130.39 20.04
C LYS A 1086 -20.12 131.28 21.22
N GLU A 1087 -20.05 130.74 22.44
CA GLU A 1087 -20.33 131.47 23.67
C GLU A 1087 -19.29 132.55 23.96
N ALA A 1088 -18.00 132.28 23.70
CA ALA A 1088 -16.94 133.27 23.83
C ALA A 1088 -17.14 134.49 22.90
N MET A 1089 -17.59 134.25 21.66
CA MET A 1089 -17.91 135.31 20.69
C MET A 1089 -19.09 136.20 21.12
N GLU A 1090 -20.13 135.60 21.67
CA GLU A 1090 -21.36 136.31 22.04
C GLU A 1090 -21.12 137.27 23.24
N VAL A 1091 -20.24 136.88 24.15
CA VAL A 1091 -19.79 137.72 25.28
C VAL A 1091 -19.00 138.95 24.80
N LEU A 1092 -18.27 138.83 23.69
CA LEU A 1092 -17.47 139.92 23.12
C LEU A 1092 -18.29 140.94 22.34
N GLY A 1093 -19.26 140.48 21.55
CA GLY A 1093 -20.19 141.39 20.84
C GLY A 1093 -20.96 142.32 21.78
N LYS A 1094 -21.26 141.86 23.01
CA LYS A 1094 -21.89 142.68 24.06
C LYS A 1094 -20.96 143.69 24.72
N LYS A 1095 -19.65 143.41 24.80
CA LYS A 1095 -18.66 144.37 25.34
C LYS A 1095 -18.38 145.52 24.36
N PHE A 1096 -18.54 145.28 23.06
CA PHE A 1096 -18.24 146.24 21.99
C PHE A 1096 -19.31 147.33 21.78
N SER A 1097 -20.58 146.97 21.91
CA SER A 1097 -21.72 147.88 21.65
C SER A 1097 -21.91 148.95 22.73
N ALA A 1098 -21.13 148.90 23.83
CA ALA A 1098 -21.24 149.81 24.96
C ALA A 1098 -20.33 151.07 24.87
N GLN A 1099 -19.55 151.28 23.81
CA GLN A 1099 -18.46 152.28 23.82
C GLN A 1099 -18.38 153.28 22.65
N SER A 1100 -19.42 153.47 21.84
CA SER A 1100 -19.45 154.58 20.85
C SER A 1100 -20.03 155.87 21.46
N THR A 1101 -19.18 156.72 22.04
CA THR A 1101 -19.53 158.09 22.44
C THR A 1101 -18.84 159.09 21.53
N GLY A 1102 -19.60 160.02 20.93
CA GLY A 1102 -19.03 161.24 20.37
C GLY A 1102 -18.68 162.21 21.49
N GLN A 1103 -17.48 162.07 22.08
CA GLN A 1103 -16.78 163.11 22.84
C GLN A 1103 -15.30 162.69 23.03
N GLU A 1104 -14.37 163.62 22.80
CA GLU A 1104 -12.91 163.43 22.72
C GLU A 1104 -12.33 162.70 23.94
N VAL A 1105 -11.63 161.60 23.68
CA VAL A 1105 -11.06 160.71 24.71
C VAL A 1105 -9.52 160.88 24.75
N PRO A 1106 -8.90 161.04 25.95
CA PRO A 1106 -7.45 161.17 26.09
C PRO A 1106 -6.64 159.97 25.55
N LEU A 1107 -5.46 160.26 25.00
CA LEU A 1107 -4.53 159.32 24.35
C LEU A 1107 -4.25 158.02 25.15
N ALA A 1108 -4.10 158.11 26.47
CA ALA A 1108 -3.84 156.96 27.34
C ALA A 1108 -4.98 155.91 27.36
N VAL A 1109 -6.23 156.35 27.18
CA VAL A 1109 -7.40 155.45 27.13
C VAL A 1109 -7.51 154.80 25.74
N GLN A 1110 -7.10 155.50 24.68
CA GLN A 1110 -7.06 154.93 23.32
C GLN A 1110 -6.02 153.80 23.21
N LEU A 1111 -4.84 153.97 23.80
CA LEU A 1111 -3.79 152.94 23.82
C LEU A 1111 -4.16 151.71 24.67
N SER A 1112 -4.83 151.90 25.82
CA SER A 1112 -5.36 150.78 26.62
C SER A 1112 -6.47 150.01 25.90
N ARG A 1113 -7.31 150.70 25.12
CA ARG A 1113 -8.31 150.07 24.25
C ARG A 1113 -7.65 149.19 23.20
N LEU A 1114 -6.64 149.71 22.50
CA LEU A 1114 -5.90 148.96 21.48
C LEU A 1114 -5.28 147.66 22.04
N ASN A 1115 -4.62 147.73 23.20
CA ASN A 1115 -3.98 146.56 23.82
C ASN A 1115 -5.00 145.47 24.24
N THR A 1116 -6.18 145.86 24.73
CA THR A 1116 -7.25 144.92 25.09
C THR A 1116 -7.81 144.18 23.87
N LEU A 1117 -7.92 144.87 22.73
CA LEU A 1117 -8.40 144.29 21.48
C LEU A 1117 -7.42 143.27 20.89
N LEU A 1118 -6.12 143.55 20.97
CA LEU A 1118 -5.07 142.68 20.44
C LEU A 1118 -4.91 141.37 21.23
N ILE A 1119 -5.02 141.41 22.56
CA ILE A 1119 -4.98 140.19 23.41
C ILE A 1119 -6.19 139.28 23.15
N GLN A 1120 -7.37 139.88 22.95
CA GLN A 1120 -8.59 139.11 22.67
C GLN A 1120 -8.54 138.48 21.27
N TYR A 1121 -7.90 139.11 20.29
CA TYR A 1121 -7.71 138.54 18.97
C TYR A 1121 -6.86 137.26 18.96
N SER A 1122 -5.79 137.19 19.76
CA SER A 1122 -4.88 136.02 19.76
C SER A 1122 -5.56 134.74 20.24
N SER A 1123 -6.46 134.83 21.24
CA SER A 1123 -7.17 133.66 21.76
C SER A 1123 -8.20 133.09 20.78
N PHE A 1124 -8.79 133.91 19.89
CA PHE A 1124 -9.67 133.43 18.82
C PHE A 1124 -8.93 132.72 17.69
N ALA A 1125 -7.74 133.19 17.34
CA ALA A 1125 -6.92 132.59 16.30
C ALA A 1125 -6.49 131.15 16.67
N ASP A 1126 -6.10 130.94 17.93
CA ASP A 1126 -5.69 129.63 18.44
C ASP A 1126 -6.87 128.63 18.51
N ALA A 1127 -8.04 129.07 18.97
CA ALA A 1127 -9.24 128.24 19.01
C ALA A 1127 -9.72 127.83 17.60
N ARG A 1128 -9.57 128.70 16.59
CA ARG A 1128 -9.90 128.41 15.19
C ARG A 1128 -8.97 127.36 14.57
N ALA A 1129 -7.67 127.41 14.88
CA ALA A 1129 -6.70 126.44 14.39
C ALA A 1129 -6.97 125.01 14.93
N LEU A 1130 -7.35 124.91 16.20
CA LEU A 1130 -7.69 123.64 16.85
C LEU A 1130 -8.94 122.98 16.24
N ILE A 1131 -10.03 123.75 16.06
CA ILE A 1131 -11.29 123.26 15.45
C ILE A 1131 -11.04 122.74 14.02
N THR A 1132 -10.18 123.41 13.25
CA THR A 1132 -9.84 123.01 11.88
C THR A 1132 -9.06 121.69 11.84
N LYS A 1133 -8.12 121.48 12.78
CA LYS A 1133 -7.35 120.24 12.91
C LYS A 1133 -8.25 119.05 13.29
N CYS A 1134 -9.10 119.22 14.31
CA CYS A 1134 -10.04 118.18 14.75
C CYS A 1134 -11.04 117.80 13.65
N HIS A 1135 -11.54 118.78 12.88
CA HIS A 1135 -12.43 118.55 11.74
C HIS A 1135 -11.78 117.66 10.65
N SER A 1136 -10.51 117.92 10.29
CA SER A 1136 -9.80 117.13 9.27
C SER A 1136 -9.61 115.66 9.65
N ALA A 1137 -9.34 115.38 10.94
CA ALA A 1137 -9.18 114.02 11.45
C ALA A 1137 -10.49 113.24 11.42
N ILE A 1138 -11.61 113.88 11.77
CA ILE A 1138 -12.93 113.25 11.74
C ILE A 1138 -13.41 112.95 10.30
N GLN A 1139 -13.05 113.80 9.34
CA GLN A 1139 -13.44 113.59 7.94
C GLN A 1139 -12.73 112.37 7.30
N SER A 1140 -11.52 112.03 7.77
CA SER A 1140 -10.84 110.78 7.40
C SER A 1140 -11.57 109.54 7.95
N ASP A 1141 -12.09 109.61 9.18
CA ASP A 1141 -12.77 108.49 9.82
C ASP A 1141 -14.17 108.22 9.21
N LEU A 1142 -14.83 109.25 8.68
CA LEU A 1142 -16.14 109.13 8.01
C LEU A 1142 -16.08 108.28 6.72
N GLN A 1143 -14.97 108.30 5.98
CA GLN A 1143 -14.81 107.46 4.78
C GLN A 1143 -14.79 105.96 5.10
N ALA A 1144 -14.54 105.58 6.36
CA ALA A 1144 -14.39 104.20 6.81
C ALA A 1144 -15.63 103.62 7.53
N VAL A 1145 -16.70 104.41 7.73
CA VAL A 1145 -17.92 104.01 8.47
C VAL A 1145 -19.14 104.06 7.54
N ASN A 1146 -19.90 102.97 7.48
CA ASN A 1146 -21.04 102.79 6.56
C ASN A 1146 -22.41 102.98 7.24
N ALA A 1147 -22.48 103.87 8.22
CA ALA A 1147 -23.69 104.17 8.97
C ALA A 1147 -24.26 105.55 8.56
N GLU A 1148 -25.42 105.52 7.89
CA GLU A 1148 -26.08 106.72 7.33
C GLU A 1148 -26.43 107.76 8.40
N ASN A 1149 -26.81 107.30 9.60
CA ASN A 1149 -27.14 108.17 10.74
C ASN A 1149 -25.91 108.97 11.24
N LEU A 1150 -24.74 108.36 11.25
CA LEU A 1150 -23.49 109.01 11.67
C LEU A 1150 -22.99 110.03 10.63
N LYS A 1151 -23.23 109.77 9.33
CA LYS A 1151 -22.98 110.76 8.24
C LYS A 1151 -23.84 112.01 8.40
N ILE A 1152 -25.10 111.84 8.81
CA ILE A 1152 -26.03 112.95 9.06
C ILE A 1152 -25.56 113.81 10.24
N GLN A 1153 -25.16 113.17 11.35
CA GLN A 1153 -24.60 113.88 12.51
C GLN A 1153 -23.36 114.69 12.12
N LEU A 1154 -22.45 114.12 11.32
CA LEU A 1154 -21.26 114.86 10.89
C LEU A 1154 -21.57 116.06 9.99
N CYS A 1155 -22.50 115.93 9.05
CA CYS A 1155 -22.91 117.04 8.20
C CYS A 1155 -23.47 118.20 9.02
N LEU A 1156 -24.24 117.91 10.08
CA LEU A 1156 -24.73 118.92 11.02
C LEU A 1156 -23.60 119.63 11.76
N VAL A 1157 -22.59 118.89 12.26
CA VAL A 1157 -21.43 119.48 12.93
C VAL A 1157 -20.57 120.31 11.97
N ASN A 1158 -20.35 119.85 10.74
CA ASN A 1158 -19.60 120.57 9.70
C ASN A 1158 -20.29 121.88 9.28
N ASN A 1159 -21.62 121.85 9.08
CA ASN A 1159 -22.39 123.07 8.80
C ASN A 1159 -22.29 124.08 9.95
N ASN A 1160 -22.33 123.62 11.21
CA ASN A 1160 -22.15 124.48 12.38
C ASN A 1160 -20.73 125.08 12.45
N ALA A 1161 -19.70 124.31 12.11
CA ALA A 1161 -18.31 124.79 12.05
C ALA A 1161 -18.10 125.81 10.92
N GLN A 1162 -18.69 125.60 9.74
CA GLN A 1162 -18.66 126.55 8.62
C GLN A 1162 -19.38 127.87 8.95
N GLN A 1163 -20.57 127.81 9.56
CA GLN A 1163 -21.26 129.02 10.02
C GLN A 1163 -20.42 129.79 11.04
N LEU A 1164 -19.78 129.09 11.99
CA LEU A 1164 -18.90 129.73 12.97
C LEU A 1164 -17.72 130.45 12.29
N ARG A 1165 -17.11 129.83 11.29
CA ARG A 1165 -16.00 130.41 10.52
C ARG A 1165 -16.41 131.70 9.79
N ILE A 1166 -17.58 131.70 9.14
CA ILE A 1166 -18.10 132.88 8.42
C ILE A 1166 -18.41 134.02 9.40
N SER A 1167 -19.03 133.71 10.54
CA SER A 1167 -19.30 134.70 11.59
C SER A 1167 -18.01 135.28 12.19
N ASN A 1168 -16.97 134.45 12.41
CA ASN A 1168 -15.67 134.92 12.87
C ASN A 1168 -15.00 135.86 11.85
N GLU A 1169 -15.05 135.54 10.56
CA GLU A 1169 -14.46 136.37 9.49
C GLU A 1169 -15.14 137.75 9.39
N GLN A 1170 -16.48 137.81 9.51
CA GLN A 1170 -17.22 139.07 9.51
C GLN A 1170 -16.93 139.96 10.73
N LEU A 1171 -16.82 139.37 11.92
CA LEU A 1171 -16.42 140.10 13.12
C LEU A 1171 -14.97 140.60 13.02
N LEU A 1172 -14.04 139.76 12.55
CA LEU A 1172 -12.63 140.13 12.38
C LEU A 1172 -12.44 141.40 11.53
N VAL A 1173 -13.18 141.51 10.43
CA VAL A 1173 -13.14 142.70 9.55
C VAL A 1173 -13.64 143.94 10.28
N SER A 1174 -14.71 143.82 11.09
CA SER A 1174 -15.18 144.93 11.94
C SER A 1174 -14.16 145.32 13.01
N TYR A 1175 -13.40 144.37 13.55
CA TYR A 1175 -12.34 144.62 14.54
C TYR A 1175 -11.14 145.33 13.92
N LEU A 1176 -10.68 144.88 12.74
CA LEU A 1176 -9.54 145.47 12.03
C LEU A 1176 -9.85 146.91 11.57
N ASN A 1177 -11.06 147.18 11.08
CA ASN A 1177 -11.46 148.53 10.69
C ASN A 1177 -11.45 149.53 11.86
N GLN A 1178 -11.84 149.10 13.07
CA GLN A 1178 -11.78 149.98 14.26
C GLN A 1178 -10.35 150.18 14.78
N VAL A 1179 -9.47 149.19 14.60
CA VAL A 1179 -8.05 149.34 14.89
C VAL A 1179 -7.42 150.37 13.95
N ASP A 1180 -7.73 150.31 12.65
CA ASP A 1180 -7.30 151.31 11.66
C ASP A 1180 -7.85 152.71 11.98
N GLU A 1181 -9.13 152.83 12.35
CA GLU A 1181 -9.74 154.13 12.70
C GLU A 1181 -9.08 154.79 13.93
N ILE A 1182 -8.69 153.99 14.93
CA ILE A 1182 -7.95 154.47 16.10
C ILE A 1182 -6.52 154.88 15.71
N LEU A 1183 -5.86 154.13 14.81
CA LEU A 1183 -4.50 154.43 14.33
C LEU A 1183 -4.47 155.71 13.46
N ASP A 1184 -5.45 155.92 12.57
CA ASP A 1184 -5.59 157.11 11.73
C ASP A 1184 -5.81 158.38 12.59
N THR A 1185 -6.64 158.28 13.63
CA THR A 1185 -6.86 159.38 14.58
C THR A 1185 -5.56 159.74 15.32
N TYR A 1186 -4.80 158.71 15.71
CA TYR A 1186 -3.51 158.85 16.40
C TYR A 1186 -2.43 159.50 15.51
N GLU A 1187 -2.41 159.16 14.22
CA GLU A 1187 -1.48 159.73 13.23
C GLU A 1187 -1.80 161.21 12.92
N SER A 1188 -3.10 161.55 12.83
CA SER A 1188 -3.58 162.93 12.68
C SER A 1188 -3.22 163.82 13.88
N ASP A 1189 -3.38 163.31 15.11
CA ASP A 1189 -3.06 164.05 16.33
C ASP A 1189 -1.54 164.32 16.49
N LEU A 1190 -0.70 163.37 16.06
CA LEU A 1190 0.76 163.51 16.06
C LEU A 1190 1.27 164.56 15.06
N GLN A 1191 0.63 164.68 13.88
CA GLN A 1191 1.02 165.68 12.88
C GLN A 1191 0.66 167.10 13.30
N SER A 1192 -0.49 167.32 13.95
CA SER A 1192 -0.96 168.66 14.36
C SER A 1192 -0.10 169.32 15.46
N HIS A 1193 0.53 168.52 16.33
CA HIS A 1193 1.31 169.02 17.47
C HIS A 1193 2.74 169.49 17.11
N SER A 1194 3.19 169.34 15.85
CA SER A 1194 4.60 169.57 15.48
C SER A 1194 4.98 171.00 15.01
N THR A 1195 4.05 171.95 14.79
CA THR A 1195 4.37 173.21 14.06
C THR A 1195 4.01 174.58 14.66
N THR A 1196 3.50 174.76 15.90
CA THR A 1196 3.33 176.14 16.46
C THR A 1196 3.51 176.25 17.99
N VAL A 1197 4.23 177.31 18.43
CA VAL A 1197 4.78 177.54 19.79
C VAL A 1197 3.95 178.53 20.65
N ASN A 1198 4.04 178.32 21.98
CA ASN A 1198 3.83 179.18 23.18
C ASN A 1198 2.48 179.15 23.94
N VAL A 1199 2.48 178.57 25.16
CA VAL A 1199 2.17 179.18 26.50
C VAL A 1199 2.29 178.08 27.60
N GLY A 1200 2.95 178.43 28.73
CA GLY A 1200 2.64 178.01 30.12
C GLY A 1200 2.62 176.52 30.55
N PHE A 1201 3.59 176.11 31.37
CA PHE A 1201 3.78 174.77 31.98
C PHE A 1201 2.63 174.23 32.86
N SER A 1202 2.38 172.91 32.81
CA SER A 1202 2.43 172.00 33.99
C SER A 1202 2.27 170.53 33.60
N GLU A 1203 3.37 169.78 33.42
CA GLU A 1203 3.30 168.31 33.51
C GLU A 1203 4.29 167.84 34.58
N THR A 1204 3.77 167.06 35.53
CA THR A 1204 4.51 166.51 36.67
C THR A 1204 5.33 165.30 36.25
N THR A 1205 6.47 165.09 36.89
CA THR A 1205 7.44 164.01 36.58
C THR A 1205 6.80 162.61 36.52
N GLU A 1206 5.80 162.32 37.36
CA GLU A 1206 5.06 161.03 37.34
C GLU A 1206 4.27 160.78 36.04
N ARG A 1207 3.67 161.82 35.45
CA ARG A 1207 2.88 161.67 34.20
C ARG A 1207 3.78 161.43 32.98
N TYR A 1208 4.93 162.09 32.96
CA TYR A 1208 5.95 161.87 31.93
C TYR A 1208 6.50 160.44 32.00
N GLU A 1209 6.78 159.90 33.19
CA GLU A 1209 7.26 158.52 33.35
C GLU A 1209 6.18 157.48 33.00
N ALA A 1210 4.91 157.68 33.36
CA ALA A 1210 3.81 156.78 32.99
C ALA A 1210 3.59 156.73 31.46
N ASN A 1211 3.61 157.89 30.79
CA ASN A 1211 3.50 157.96 29.34
C ASN A 1211 4.69 157.29 28.64
N ARG A 1212 5.89 157.37 29.22
CA ARG A 1212 7.10 156.71 28.69
C ARG A 1212 7.05 155.19 28.83
N SER A 1213 6.48 154.66 29.92
CA SER A 1213 6.27 153.21 30.11
C SER A 1213 5.26 152.64 29.10
N ILE A 1214 4.14 153.34 28.87
CA ILE A 1214 3.12 152.92 27.90
C ILE A 1214 3.69 152.97 26.47
N PHE A 1215 4.50 153.97 26.14
CA PHE A 1215 5.19 154.03 24.85
C PHE A 1215 6.13 152.84 24.65
N ALA A 1216 6.93 152.50 25.66
CA ALA A 1216 7.87 151.37 25.60
C ALA A 1216 7.16 150.01 25.44
N ASP A 1217 6.03 149.80 26.12
CA ASP A 1217 5.25 148.56 25.99
C ASP A 1217 4.55 148.46 24.62
N THR A 1218 4.02 149.58 24.11
CA THR A 1218 3.37 149.63 22.79
C THR A 1218 4.37 149.41 21.65
N GLU A 1219 5.58 149.96 21.77
CA GLU A 1219 6.67 149.78 20.80
C GLU A 1219 7.24 148.34 20.83
N ASN A 1220 7.33 147.72 22.00
CA ASN A 1220 7.77 146.32 22.15
C ASN A 1220 6.72 145.32 21.61
N TYR A 1221 5.42 145.67 21.67
CA TYR A 1221 4.35 144.85 21.09
C TYR A 1221 4.30 145.01 19.56
N LEU A 1222 4.40 146.24 19.04
CA LEU A 1222 4.44 146.51 17.59
C LEU A 1222 5.67 145.89 16.91
N SER A 1223 6.84 145.89 17.58
CA SER A 1223 8.06 145.25 17.04
C SER A 1223 8.02 143.72 17.03
N LYS A 1224 7.12 143.09 17.79
CA LYS A 1224 6.84 141.64 17.78
C LYS A 1224 5.60 141.26 16.96
N PHE A 1225 4.86 142.26 16.47
CA PHE A 1225 3.66 142.04 15.68
C PHE A 1225 4.05 141.53 14.28
N PRO A 1226 3.58 140.37 13.83
CA PRO A 1226 4.00 139.79 12.56
C PRO A 1226 3.37 140.58 11.39
N GLN A 1227 4.05 141.63 10.93
CA GLN A 1227 3.63 142.43 9.76
C GLN A 1227 3.36 141.57 8.50
N THR A 1228 4.01 140.41 8.38
CA THR A 1228 3.80 139.45 7.30
C THR A 1228 2.39 138.85 7.28
N THR A 1229 1.71 138.73 8.43
CA THR A 1229 0.34 138.19 8.51
C THR A 1229 -0.70 139.24 8.12
N LEU A 1230 -0.42 140.53 8.35
CA LEU A 1230 -1.32 141.63 7.98
C LEU A 1230 -1.30 141.89 6.45
N VAL A 1231 -0.11 141.86 5.84
CA VAL A 1231 0.06 141.96 4.38
C VAL A 1231 -0.57 140.76 3.65
N GLY A 1232 -0.48 139.56 4.24
CA GLY A 1232 -1.17 138.38 3.72
C GLY A 1232 -2.69 138.51 3.73
N LEU A 1233 -3.28 139.00 4.83
CA LEU A 1233 -4.72 139.14 4.95
C LEU A 1233 -5.31 140.20 3.99
N VAL A 1234 -4.63 141.34 3.81
CA VAL A 1234 -5.05 142.36 2.83
C VAL A 1234 -5.00 141.81 1.39
N SER A 1235 -3.98 141.01 1.05
CA SER A 1235 -3.86 140.41 -0.29
C SER A 1235 -4.95 139.36 -0.62
N THR A 1236 -5.56 138.77 0.42
CA THR A 1236 -6.66 137.80 0.25
C THR A 1236 -8.05 138.47 0.25
N LEU A 1237 -8.14 139.74 0.64
CA LEU A 1237 -9.41 140.50 0.70
C LEU A 1237 -9.61 141.43 -0.52
N GLU A 1238 -8.58 141.65 -1.33
CA GLU A 1238 -8.70 142.30 -2.65
C GLU A 1238 -8.98 141.31 -3.81
N ASN A 1239 -9.27 140.03 -3.53
CA ASN A 1239 -9.76 139.05 -4.52
C ASN A 1239 -11.02 138.30 -4.07
#